data_AF-A0A2U9C5F1-F1
#
_entry.id   AF-A0A2U9C5F1-F1
#
_cell.length_a   1.000
_cell.length_b   1.000
_cell.length_c   1.000
_cell.angle_alpha   90.00
_cell.angle_beta   90.00
_cell.angle_gamma   90.00
#
_symmetry.space_group_name_H-M   'P 1'
#
loop_
_entity.id
_entity.type
_entity.pdbx_description
1 polymer ?
#
loop_
_entity_poly.entity_id
_entity_poly.type
_entity_poly.pdbx_seq_one_letter_code
_entity_poly.pdbx_strand_id
1 'polypeptide(L)'
;MNDGAARHSGRVDGTRRVSVNTTMADAVEEALLGSWDQDLAEALDSGGSDMEMERGIAPVQEHSAQHRAKMWKSALNVSGKGDSLSPWDGILDLPEQTLIHNRSQQLIDQLGLSEEESSDMVSDVESVITFYCKSRNITFTPDLSWPHLLKPLLGLLLPRSDLYNCFYAVMNKYIPRECVPNGRPFHLYRLLLQYHEPELCSFLDTKKITPDSYAINWLGSLFSSHCLPDVTQALWDLYIQQGDPFLIFFLMLVILVNAKETILSQEGDCKEEIIKILEAFPSLLESEDIEDLFSLAQYYQSKTPLSLRKMNQNLFGSSLVALKEEDTDLSQALCLPVSVPEILQANQLQQDGVRFFVVDCRPAEQYNAGHLSTAFHLDSDLMLQNPSEFALSVKSLLETQKQSLESGSVASGEHLCFMGSGREEEDMYMNMVLAHFLQKNKEYVSITKGGFMALQRHLVDINVEGIDSSYVHWIVSTSGSHSSLSSADGESLSSPGDGKSVKSLVNKMTFALKSKSVNVKEKMISFIENTSTPVDRMSFNLPWPEKVVPDRHVSSSDRVGKPYRGVKPVFSIGDEEEYDTDEIDSSSMSDDDRKEIVNIQTWTNKPDVKHHIPCNEVKETGHMFPSHLLITATHMYCLREIASRKGFAYIQSRQALNSVVKITSKKKHPELITFKFGSNNSAGVEISAVERYLIPNAGDATKVIKQQIMRLQVTGVKADNLSRARRLVKEAAGQGGQLVLLPECFNSPYGTNFFSEYAERIPGESTQVLSEVAKENKVYLVGGSIPEEDGGKLYNSCAVFGPDGELILKHRKIHLFDIDVPGKIRFQESETLSPGNSLSMFETPFCKVGVGICYDMRFAELAQLYSRKGCQLLVYPGAFNMTTGPAHWELLQRGRAVDNQVFVATASPARDETSSYVAWGHSTVVNPWGEVISKAGAEEAVIYADIDLQHLADIRQQIPITAQRRSDLYAVTSVQEGSS
;
A
#
# COMPACT_ATOMS: atom_id res chain seq x y z
N MET A 1 86.53 2.69 25.11
CA MET A 1 87.63 2.49 26.08
C MET A 1 87.01 2.28 27.45
N ASN A 2 87.25 1.10 28.04
CA ASN A 2 87.36 0.74 29.46
C ASN A 2 86.92 1.75 30.53
N ASP A 3 86.34 1.39 31.68
CA ASP A 3 86.19 0.12 32.40
C ASP A 3 85.20 0.38 33.58
N GLY A 4 84.60 -0.66 34.17
CA GLY A 4 84.24 -0.60 35.60
C GLY A 4 82.83 -0.99 36.07
N ALA A 5 82.55 -2.30 36.03
CA ALA A 5 82.01 -3.13 37.14
C ALA A 5 80.58 -2.94 37.73
N ALA A 6 79.84 -4.06 37.61
CA ALA A 6 79.12 -4.82 38.65
C ALA A 6 77.57 -4.71 38.81
N ARG A 7 76.93 -5.74 38.22
CA ARG A 7 75.65 -6.44 38.49
C ARG A 7 75.59 -6.96 39.97
N HIS A 8 74.50 -7.31 40.67
CA HIS A 8 73.13 -7.77 40.35
C HIS A 8 72.26 -7.86 41.64
N SER A 9 70.93 -7.92 41.45
CA SER A 9 69.87 -8.55 42.28
C SER A 9 69.11 -7.75 43.36
N GLY A 10 67.76 -7.79 43.27
CA GLY A 10 66.91 -7.97 44.46
C GLY A 10 66.03 -6.80 44.97
N ARG A 11 64.95 -6.47 44.23
CA ARG A 11 63.55 -6.18 44.67
C ARG A 11 63.25 -5.18 45.85
N VAL A 12 62.23 -4.34 45.59
CA VAL A 12 61.30 -3.59 46.50
C VAL A 12 61.74 -2.17 46.91
N ASP A 13 61.15 -1.09 46.36
CA ASP A 13 59.93 -0.40 46.88
C ASP A 13 59.77 1.04 46.32
N GLY A 14 58.52 1.48 46.18
CA GLY A 14 58.09 2.87 46.35
C GLY A 14 58.19 3.86 45.17
N THR A 15 57.10 4.01 44.39
CA THR A 15 56.45 5.33 44.21
C THR A 15 55.06 5.25 43.55
N ARG A 16 54.07 5.68 44.34
CA ARG A 16 52.65 5.99 44.06
C ARG A 16 52.23 6.21 42.59
N ARG A 17 51.24 5.43 42.13
CA ARG A 17 50.14 5.92 41.29
C ARG A 17 48.80 5.45 41.87
N VAL A 18 47.90 6.42 42.00
CA VAL A 18 46.57 6.34 42.59
C VAL A 18 45.68 5.46 41.72
N SER A 19 45.03 4.47 42.33
CA SER A 19 43.91 3.72 41.75
C SER A 19 42.69 4.63 41.65
N VAL A 20 42.16 4.82 40.43
CA VAL A 20 40.83 5.38 40.20
C VAL A 20 39.85 4.21 40.18
N ASN A 21 38.84 4.30 41.06
CA ASN A 21 37.75 3.35 41.17
C ASN A 21 36.91 3.32 39.88
N THR A 22 36.70 2.12 39.36
CA THR A 22 35.69 1.79 38.35
C THR A 22 34.30 2.17 38.88
N THR A 23 33.54 2.91 38.09
CA THR A 23 32.23 3.45 38.49
C THR A 23 31.09 2.47 38.20
N MET A 24 30.05 2.56 39.01
CA MET A 24 28.82 1.75 38.97
C MET A 24 28.03 1.86 37.65
N ALA A 25 28.43 2.75 36.74
CA ALA A 25 27.86 2.89 35.38
C ALA A 25 28.37 1.78 34.45
N ASP A 26 29.67 1.48 34.47
CA ASP A 26 30.29 0.44 33.63
C ASP A 26 29.72 -0.96 33.98
N ALA A 27 29.43 -1.19 35.26
CA ALA A 27 28.82 -2.44 35.74
C ALA A 27 27.33 -2.58 35.39
N VAL A 28 26.62 -1.46 35.15
CA VAL A 28 25.22 -1.47 34.69
C VAL A 28 25.14 -1.62 33.18
N GLU A 29 26.12 -1.07 32.45
CA GLU A 29 26.27 -1.21 31.01
C GLU A 29 26.66 -2.65 30.63
N GLU A 30 27.63 -3.28 31.32
CA GLU A 30 27.94 -4.72 31.16
C GLU A 30 26.75 -5.64 31.51
N ALA A 31 25.97 -5.29 32.53
CA ALA A 31 24.80 -6.08 32.95
C ALA A 31 23.59 -5.93 32.02
N LEU A 32 23.47 -4.80 31.32
CA LEU A 32 22.47 -4.59 30.27
C LEU A 32 22.90 -5.28 28.96
N LEU A 33 24.18 -5.19 28.58
CA LEU A 33 24.75 -5.90 27.42
C LEU A 33 24.52 -7.42 27.52
N GLY A 34 24.77 -8.01 28.68
CA GLY A 34 24.52 -9.44 28.91
C GLY A 34 23.04 -9.86 28.88
N SER A 35 22.10 -8.92 29.02
CA SER A 35 20.66 -9.22 29.03
C SER A 35 20.05 -9.24 27.63
N TRP A 36 20.56 -8.43 26.69
CA TRP A 36 20.03 -8.37 25.32
C TRP A 36 20.56 -9.49 24.44
N ASP A 37 21.84 -9.85 24.59
CA ASP A 37 22.42 -11.04 23.95
C ASP A 37 21.70 -12.32 24.41
N GLN A 38 21.24 -12.36 25.66
CA GLN A 38 20.52 -13.49 26.23
C GLN A 38 19.07 -13.59 25.71
N ASP A 39 18.37 -12.45 25.61
CA ASP A 39 17.02 -12.39 25.03
C ASP A 39 17.01 -12.72 23.52
N LEU A 40 18.03 -12.28 22.77
CA LEU A 40 18.23 -12.62 21.35
C LEU A 40 18.61 -14.11 21.18
N ALA A 41 19.50 -14.64 22.04
CA ALA A 41 19.88 -16.06 22.03
C ALA A 41 18.69 -16.99 22.34
N GLU A 42 17.84 -16.63 23.31
CA GLU A 42 16.63 -17.38 23.65
C GLU A 42 15.58 -17.35 22.52
N ALA A 43 15.44 -16.21 21.83
CA ALA A 43 14.57 -16.10 20.65
C ALA A 43 15.06 -17.00 19.51
N LEU A 44 16.37 -16.98 19.22
CA LEU A 44 16.99 -17.75 18.14
C LEU A 44 17.06 -19.26 18.43
N ASP A 45 17.16 -19.69 19.70
CA ASP A 45 17.16 -21.10 20.10
C ASP A 45 15.76 -21.73 20.18
N SER A 46 14.70 -20.91 20.26
CA SER A 46 13.31 -21.39 20.33
C SER A 46 12.75 -21.94 19.00
N GLY A 47 13.53 -21.86 17.91
CA GLY A 47 13.23 -22.55 16.65
C GLY A 47 12.05 -22.00 15.84
N GLY A 48 11.59 -20.78 16.13
CA GLY A 48 10.41 -20.21 15.47
C GLY A 48 10.25 -18.69 15.58
N SER A 49 11.33 -17.91 15.57
CA SER A 49 11.23 -16.45 15.48
C SER A 49 10.95 -16.01 14.05
N ASP A 50 9.80 -15.36 13.83
CA ASP A 50 9.54 -14.60 12.61
C ASP A 50 10.54 -13.44 12.49
N MET A 51 10.99 -13.15 11.26
CA MET A 51 11.99 -12.12 10.94
C MET A 51 11.66 -10.73 11.51
N GLU A 52 10.38 -10.44 11.76
CA GLU A 52 9.91 -9.18 12.38
C GLU A 52 10.17 -9.09 13.88
N MET A 53 10.27 -10.23 14.59
CA MET A 53 10.74 -10.23 15.98
C MET A 53 12.22 -9.87 16.05
N GLU A 54 13.06 -10.41 15.16
CA GLU A 54 14.50 -10.12 15.13
C GLU A 54 14.80 -8.67 14.72
N ARG A 55 13.95 -8.07 13.87
CA ARG A 55 14.00 -6.64 13.48
C ARG A 55 13.76 -5.65 14.62
N GLY A 56 12.99 -6.04 15.64
CA GLY A 56 12.66 -5.16 16.77
C GLY A 56 13.63 -5.25 17.95
N ILE A 57 14.63 -6.15 17.91
CA ILE A 57 15.45 -6.50 19.08
C ILE A 57 16.89 -5.96 18.99
N ALA A 58 17.41 -5.57 17.82
CA ALA A 58 18.81 -5.17 17.68
C ALA A 58 18.99 -3.69 17.29
N PRO A 59 19.49 -2.82 18.20
CA PRO A 59 20.26 -1.65 17.79
C PRO A 59 21.58 -2.12 17.14
N VAL A 60 22.18 -1.27 16.31
CA VAL A 60 23.51 -1.47 15.72
C VAL A 60 24.55 -1.65 16.84
N GLN A 61 24.80 -2.90 17.23
CA GLN A 61 25.83 -3.31 18.18
C GLN A 61 26.58 -4.51 17.62
N GLU A 62 27.85 -4.66 18.00
CA GLU A 62 28.70 -5.77 17.57
C GLU A 62 28.09 -7.13 17.93
N HIS A 63 27.36 -7.73 16.99
CA HIS A 63 26.84 -9.08 17.18
C HIS A 63 27.98 -10.09 17.25
N SER A 64 27.90 -11.03 18.20
CA SER A 64 28.75 -12.22 18.19
C SER A 64 28.58 -12.95 16.84
N ALA A 65 29.66 -13.55 16.33
CA ALA A 65 29.62 -14.26 15.04
C ALA A 65 28.52 -15.33 14.97
N GLN A 66 28.21 -15.96 16.12
CA GLN A 66 27.16 -16.96 16.25
C GLN A 66 25.74 -16.36 16.15
N HIS A 67 25.50 -15.18 16.73
CA HIS A 67 24.21 -14.49 16.60
C HIS A 67 23.98 -14.00 15.17
N ARG A 68 25.01 -13.40 14.56
CA ARG A 68 24.96 -12.95 13.16
C ARG A 68 24.68 -14.12 12.21
N ALA A 69 25.30 -15.27 12.44
CA ALA A 69 25.06 -16.49 11.67
C ALA A 69 23.58 -16.91 11.69
N LYS A 70 22.93 -16.93 12.86
CA LYS A 70 21.52 -17.30 12.96
C LYS A 70 20.60 -16.25 12.31
N MET A 71 20.86 -14.97 12.55
CA MET A 71 20.10 -13.86 11.94
C MET A 71 20.17 -13.89 10.41
N TRP A 72 21.36 -14.03 9.82
CA TRP A 72 21.52 -14.08 8.37
C TRP A 72 20.87 -15.33 7.79
N LYS A 73 20.97 -16.48 8.47
CA LYS A 73 20.29 -17.71 8.02
C LYS A 73 18.77 -17.58 8.04
N SER A 74 18.22 -16.90 9.05
CA SER A 74 16.80 -16.58 9.16
C SER A 74 16.35 -15.66 8.03
N ALA A 75 17.02 -14.53 7.85
CA ALA A 75 16.67 -13.52 6.84
C ALA A 75 16.89 -13.98 5.38
N LEU A 76 17.85 -14.87 5.15
CA LEU A 76 18.06 -15.55 3.85
C LEU A 76 17.11 -16.73 3.62
N ASN A 77 16.27 -17.09 4.60
CA ASN A 77 15.37 -18.23 4.56
C ASN A 77 16.12 -19.56 4.26
N VAL A 78 17.20 -19.79 5.02
CA VAL A 78 18.04 -21.00 4.94
C VAL A 78 18.14 -21.74 6.28
N SER A 79 17.51 -21.23 7.34
CA SER A 79 17.37 -21.93 8.62
C SER A 79 16.70 -23.30 8.43
N GLY A 80 17.39 -24.37 8.82
CA GLY A 80 16.88 -25.74 8.72
C GLY A 80 16.87 -26.33 7.31
N LYS A 81 17.48 -25.68 6.30
CA LYS A 81 17.68 -26.31 4.99
C LYS A 81 18.65 -27.48 5.09
N GLY A 82 18.32 -28.57 4.40
CA GLY A 82 19.19 -29.74 4.30
C GLY A 82 20.51 -29.44 3.61
N ASP A 83 21.45 -30.39 3.72
CA ASP A 83 22.75 -30.28 3.09
C ASP A 83 22.63 -30.41 1.56
N SER A 84 22.65 -29.27 0.87
CA SER A 84 22.61 -29.19 -0.59
C SER A 84 23.82 -29.84 -1.27
N LEU A 85 24.93 -30.02 -0.55
CA LEU A 85 26.16 -30.66 -1.05
C LEU A 85 26.11 -32.19 -0.90
N SER A 86 25.18 -32.75 -0.12
CA SER A 86 25.10 -34.19 0.13
C SER A 86 24.97 -35.08 -1.12
N PRO A 87 24.29 -34.68 -2.22
CA PRO A 87 24.22 -35.50 -3.43
C PRO A 87 25.44 -35.34 -4.34
N TRP A 88 26.38 -34.46 -4.03
CA TRP A 88 27.58 -34.21 -4.83
C TRP A 88 28.74 -35.11 -4.38
N ASP A 89 29.51 -35.62 -5.35
CA ASP A 89 30.66 -36.49 -5.14
C ASP A 89 31.92 -35.78 -4.61
N GLY A 90 31.87 -34.45 -4.47
CA GLY A 90 32.98 -33.61 -3.98
C GLY A 90 34.15 -33.48 -4.96
N ILE A 91 34.00 -33.92 -6.21
CA ILE A 91 35.09 -33.89 -7.19
C ILE A 91 35.24 -32.46 -7.76
N LEU A 92 36.45 -31.91 -7.61
CA LEU A 92 36.87 -30.60 -8.13
C LEU A 92 37.55 -30.74 -9.50
N ASP A 93 36.76 -30.83 -10.57
CA ASP A 93 37.22 -31.19 -11.93
C ASP A 93 36.74 -30.24 -13.05
N LEU A 94 36.44 -28.97 -12.73
CA LEU A 94 36.09 -28.00 -13.76
C LEU A 94 37.29 -27.63 -14.65
N PRO A 95 37.08 -27.30 -15.94
CA PRO A 95 38.15 -26.82 -16.82
C PRO A 95 38.93 -25.63 -16.26
N GLU A 96 38.23 -24.76 -15.53
CA GLU A 96 38.74 -23.55 -14.89
C GLU A 96 39.09 -23.73 -13.41
N GLN A 97 39.21 -24.97 -12.91
CA GLN A 97 39.44 -25.25 -11.47
C GLN A 97 40.70 -24.56 -10.92
N THR A 98 41.80 -24.52 -11.70
CA THR A 98 43.03 -23.82 -11.29
C THR A 98 42.80 -22.33 -11.03
N LEU A 99 41.91 -21.70 -11.80
CA LEU A 99 41.54 -20.29 -11.59
C LEU A 99 40.74 -20.12 -10.31
N ILE A 100 39.78 -21.02 -10.05
CA ILE A 100 38.98 -21.02 -8.81
C ILE A 100 39.90 -21.18 -7.59
N HIS A 101 40.83 -22.13 -7.64
CA HIS A 101 41.81 -22.37 -6.58
C HIS A 101 42.64 -21.11 -6.29
N ASN A 102 43.25 -20.51 -7.32
CA ASN A 102 44.09 -19.32 -7.16
C ASN A 102 43.32 -18.13 -6.56
N ARG A 103 42.06 -17.92 -6.97
CA ARG A 103 41.21 -16.84 -6.44
C ARG A 103 40.76 -17.11 -5.01
N SER A 104 40.51 -18.37 -4.67
CA SER A 104 40.18 -18.79 -3.30
C SER A 104 41.37 -18.56 -2.38
N GLN A 105 42.58 -18.97 -2.79
CA GLN A 105 43.81 -18.71 -2.04
C GLN A 105 44.06 -17.21 -1.83
N GLN A 106 43.94 -16.41 -2.91
CA GLN A 106 44.14 -14.97 -2.82
C GLN A 106 43.17 -14.29 -1.84
N LEU A 107 41.93 -14.78 -1.74
CA LEU A 107 40.95 -14.26 -0.79
C LEU A 107 41.36 -14.56 0.65
N ILE A 108 41.80 -15.80 0.93
CA ILE A 108 42.15 -16.23 2.28
C ILE A 108 43.47 -15.62 2.75
N ASP A 109 44.44 -15.43 1.84
CA ASP A 109 45.71 -14.74 2.14
C ASP A 109 45.47 -13.31 2.65
N GLN A 110 44.40 -12.65 2.18
CA GLN A 110 44.01 -11.30 2.63
C GLN A 110 43.42 -11.27 4.04
N LEU A 111 43.02 -12.42 4.60
CA LEU A 111 42.43 -12.52 5.94
C LEU A 111 43.46 -12.72 7.05
N GLY A 112 44.72 -13.02 6.71
CA GLY A 112 45.83 -13.09 7.69
C GLY A 112 45.73 -14.24 8.71
N LEU A 113 45.14 -15.38 8.31
CA LEU A 113 44.89 -16.55 9.16
C LEU A 113 46.12 -17.47 9.30
N SER A 114 46.07 -18.43 10.24
CA SER A 114 47.11 -19.46 10.40
C SER A 114 47.15 -20.42 9.20
N GLU A 115 48.31 -21.06 8.93
CA GLU A 115 48.47 -21.93 7.74
C GLU A 115 47.49 -23.11 7.70
N GLU A 116 47.13 -23.70 8.85
CA GLU A 116 46.18 -24.82 8.92
C GLU A 116 44.73 -24.36 8.66
N GLU A 117 44.28 -23.28 9.31
CA GLU A 117 42.93 -22.71 9.10
C GLU A 117 42.75 -22.18 7.68
N SER A 118 43.81 -21.65 7.09
CA SER A 118 43.83 -21.15 5.71
C SER A 118 43.54 -22.27 4.70
N SER A 119 44.15 -23.45 4.86
CA SER A 119 43.94 -24.58 3.95
C SER A 119 42.50 -25.10 3.96
N ASP A 120 41.88 -25.20 5.13
CA ASP A 120 40.50 -25.69 5.25
C ASP A 120 39.49 -24.71 4.64
N MET A 121 39.67 -23.40 4.87
CA MET A 121 38.82 -22.36 4.30
C MET A 121 38.96 -22.24 2.79
N VAL A 122 40.16 -22.41 2.24
CA VAL A 122 40.37 -22.47 0.78
C VAL A 122 39.59 -23.63 0.19
N SER A 123 39.64 -24.81 0.82
CA SER A 123 38.88 -25.99 0.37
C SER A 123 37.37 -25.76 0.39
N ASP A 124 36.84 -25.09 1.41
CA ASP A 124 35.42 -24.76 1.52
C ASP A 124 34.96 -23.78 0.43
N VAL A 125 35.69 -22.68 0.23
CA VAL A 125 35.40 -21.68 -0.82
C VAL A 125 35.44 -22.33 -2.21
N GLU A 126 36.49 -23.10 -2.48
CA GLU A 126 36.68 -23.79 -3.75
C GLU A 126 35.52 -24.78 -4.02
N SER A 127 35.12 -25.54 -3.00
CA SER A 127 33.99 -26.48 -3.09
C SER A 127 32.66 -25.78 -3.39
N VAL A 128 32.38 -24.66 -2.72
CA VAL A 128 31.14 -23.88 -2.90
C VAL A 128 31.04 -23.34 -4.33
N ILE A 129 32.13 -22.73 -4.84
CA ILE A 129 32.16 -22.17 -6.20
C ILE A 129 32.01 -23.29 -7.23
N THR A 130 32.79 -24.37 -7.11
CA THR A 130 32.74 -25.49 -8.06
C THR A 130 31.36 -26.13 -8.11
N PHE A 131 30.73 -26.39 -6.96
CA PHE A 131 29.38 -26.95 -6.91
C PHE A 131 28.33 -26.00 -7.50
N TYR A 132 28.45 -24.68 -7.25
CA TYR A 132 27.56 -23.70 -7.86
C TYR A 132 27.66 -23.69 -9.39
N CYS A 133 28.88 -23.68 -9.94
CA CYS A 133 29.14 -23.78 -11.38
C CYS A 133 28.53 -25.06 -11.99
N LYS A 134 28.76 -26.22 -11.36
CA LYS A 134 28.19 -27.52 -11.79
C LYS A 134 26.67 -27.54 -11.76
N SER A 135 26.07 -27.12 -10.65
CA SER A 135 24.61 -27.17 -10.45
C SER A 135 23.82 -26.23 -11.35
N ARG A 136 24.42 -25.12 -11.78
CA ARG A 136 23.79 -24.10 -12.64
C ARG A 136 24.25 -24.12 -14.08
N ASN A 137 25.25 -24.94 -14.41
CA ASN A 137 25.89 -24.97 -15.73
C ASN A 137 26.42 -23.57 -16.14
N ILE A 138 27.16 -22.93 -15.23
CA ILE A 138 27.79 -21.62 -15.43
C ILE A 138 29.31 -21.79 -15.33
N THR A 139 30.05 -21.11 -16.20
CA THR A 139 31.53 -21.11 -16.20
C THR A 139 32.06 -20.01 -15.28
N PHE A 140 33.05 -20.33 -14.45
CA PHE A 140 33.70 -19.32 -13.60
C PHE A 140 34.72 -18.51 -14.41
N THR A 141 34.61 -17.18 -14.38
CA THR A 141 35.50 -16.27 -15.09
C THR A 141 36.24 -15.31 -14.14
N PRO A 142 37.42 -14.78 -14.51
CA PRO A 142 38.25 -13.96 -13.61
C PRO A 142 37.59 -12.68 -13.11
N ASP A 143 36.62 -12.16 -13.87
CA ASP A 143 35.85 -10.93 -13.62
C ASP A 143 34.71 -11.13 -12.61
N LEU A 144 34.38 -12.37 -12.23
CA LEU A 144 33.33 -12.63 -11.25
C LEU A 144 33.77 -12.25 -9.83
N SER A 145 32.94 -11.46 -9.15
CA SER A 145 33.17 -11.03 -7.77
C SER A 145 32.76 -12.05 -6.71
N TRP A 146 32.40 -13.29 -7.10
CA TRP A 146 31.88 -14.33 -6.19
C TRP A 146 32.79 -14.66 -5.00
N PRO A 147 34.13 -14.72 -5.13
CA PRO A 147 35.00 -14.91 -3.97
C PRO A 147 34.80 -13.80 -2.93
N HIS A 148 34.59 -12.55 -3.36
CA HIS A 148 34.35 -11.44 -2.45
C HIS A 148 33.01 -11.56 -1.72
N LEU A 149 31.97 -12.14 -2.34
CA LEU A 149 30.69 -12.43 -1.65
C LEU A 149 30.83 -13.45 -0.52
N LEU A 150 31.79 -14.37 -0.62
CA LEU A 150 32.06 -15.36 0.42
C LEU A 150 32.81 -14.75 1.60
N LYS A 151 33.57 -13.67 1.41
CA LYS A 151 34.34 -12.99 2.47
C LYS A 151 33.52 -12.70 3.74
N PRO A 152 32.36 -12.01 3.69
CA PRO A 152 31.56 -11.76 4.90
C PRO A 152 30.94 -13.04 5.47
N LEU A 153 30.60 -14.02 4.63
CA LEU A 153 30.03 -15.30 5.06
C LEU A 153 31.04 -16.19 5.79
N LEU A 154 32.31 -16.14 5.40
CA LEU A 154 33.40 -16.85 6.07
C LEU A 154 33.61 -16.34 7.51
N GLY A 155 33.37 -15.05 7.76
CA GLY A 155 33.41 -14.46 9.10
C GLY A 155 32.35 -15.01 10.06
N LEU A 156 31.36 -15.75 9.56
CA LEU A 156 30.32 -16.41 10.37
C LEU A 156 30.72 -17.81 10.85
N LEU A 157 31.82 -18.38 10.34
CA LEU A 157 32.30 -19.72 10.69
C LEU A 157 31.23 -20.82 10.52
N LEU A 158 30.48 -20.74 9.41
CA LEU A 158 29.41 -21.68 9.07
C LEU A 158 29.97 -23.02 8.55
N PRO A 159 29.26 -24.14 8.75
CA PRO A 159 29.60 -25.38 8.05
C PRO A 159 29.42 -25.20 6.54
N ARG A 160 30.21 -25.92 5.74
CA ARG A 160 30.22 -25.82 4.26
C ARG A 160 28.84 -25.86 3.60
N SER A 161 27.93 -26.69 4.11
CA SER A 161 26.54 -26.81 3.62
C SER A 161 25.74 -25.52 3.81
N ASP A 162 25.83 -24.92 4.99
CA ASP A 162 25.19 -23.64 5.31
C ASP A 162 25.85 -22.48 4.58
N LEU A 163 27.19 -22.52 4.41
CA LEU A 163 27.93 -21.55 3.61
C LEU A 163 27.43 -21.54 2.17
N TYR A 164 27.26 -22.72 1.54
CA TYR A 164 26.66 -22.83 0.21
C TYR A 164 25.22 -22.32 0.19
N ASN A 165 24.39 -22.70 1.17
CA ASN A 165 22.99 -22.29 1.22
C ASN A 165 22.86 -20.75 1.33
N CYS A 166 23.68 -20.11 2.16
CA CYS A 166 23.73 -18.65 2.29
C CYS A 166 24.23 -18.00 0.99
N PHE A 167 25.34 -18.49 0.43
CA PHE A 167 25.88 -18.00 -0.84
C PHE A 167 24.84 -18.09 -1.97
N TYR A 168 24.18 -19.23 -2.10
CA TYR A 168 23.10 -19.43 -3.08
C TYR A 168 21.93 -18.48 -2.85
N ALA A 169 21.50 -18.27 -1.60
CA ALA A 169 20.40 -17.36 -1.30
C ALA A 169 20.77 -15.91 -1.67
N VAL A 170 21.97 -15.45 -1.33
CA VAL A 170 22.49 -14.12 -1.70
C VAL A 170 22.56 -13.97 -3.21
N MET A 171 23.14 -14.95 -3.91
CA MET A 171 23.29 -14.96 -5.37
C MET A 171 21.95 -14.86 -6.13
N ASN A 172 20.87 -15.49 -5.64
CA ASN A 172 19.58 -15.44 -6.33
C ASN A 172 18.69 -14.27 -5.92
N LYS A 173 18.81 -13.81 -4.66
CA LYS A 173 17.94 -12.78 -4.08
C LYS A 173 18.50 -11.38 -4.29
N TYR A 174 19.79 -11.19 -4.10
CA TYR A 174 20.41 -9.86 -4.00
C TYR A 174 21.37 -9.52 -5.14
N ILE A 175 21.88 -10.51 -5.87
CA ILE A 175 22.73 -10.27 -7.04
C ILE A 175 21.85 -10.26 -8.30
N PRO A 176 21.82 -9.16 -9.06
CA PRO A 176 21.09 -9.12 -10.32
C PRO A 176 21.65 -10.14 -11.33
N ARG A 177 20.77 -10.67 -12.17
CA ARG A 177 21.18 -11.38 -13.38
C ARG A 177 21.89 -10.43 -14.33
N GLU A 178 22.76 -10.98 -15.16
CA GLU A 178 23.52 -10.20 -16.14
C GLU A 178 24.31 -9.07 -15.48
N CYS A 179 24.88 -9.31 -14.29
CA CYS A 179 25.90 -8.46 -13.67
C CYS A 179 27.23 -8.61 -14.42
N VAL A 180 27.22 -8.26 -15.71
CA VAL A 180 28.32 -8.32 -16.67
C VAL A 180 28.50 -6.93 -17.31
N PRO A 181 29.63 -6.66 -17.98
CA PRO A 181 29.82 -5.40 -18.70
C PRO A 181 28.67 -5.13 -19.70
N ASN A 182 28.17 -3.90 -19.74
CA ASN A 182 26.96 -3.49 -20.48
C ASN A 182 25.67 -4.28 -20.14
N GLY A 183 25.58 -4.87 -18.95
CA GLY A 183 24.37 -5.56 -18.49
C GLY A 183 23.20 -4.62 -18.18
N ARG A 184 21.96 -5.15 -18.23
CA ARG A 184 20.73 -4.41 -17.86
C ARG A 184 20.77 -3.73 -16.48
N PRO A 185 21.35 -4.33 -15.41
CA PRO A 185 21.41 -3.69 -14.10
C PRO A 185 22.15 -2.34 -14.10
N PHE A 186 23.20 -2.21 -14.92
CA PHE A 186 23.98 -0.97 -15.00
C PHE A 186 23.28 0.11 -15.82
N HIS A 187 22.49 -0.29 -16.83
CA HIS A 187 21.60 0.64 -17.52
C HIS A 187 20.49 1.16 -16.59
N LEU A 188 19.90 0.28 -15.76
CA LEU A 188 18.92 0.71 -14.76
C LEU A 188 19.53 1.69 -13.76
N TYR A 189 20.74 1.41 -13.28
CA TYR A 189 21.45 2.30 -12.37
C TYR A 189 21.82 3.64 -13.03
N ARG A 190 22.23 3.65 -14.31
CA ARG A 190 22.45 4.91 -15.06
C ARG A 190 21.17 5.75 -15.12
N LEU A 191 20.02 5.13 -15.38
CA LEU A 191 18.73 5.84 -15.41
C LEU A 191 18.34 6.39 -14.04
N LEU A 192 18.61 5.65 -12.97
CA LEU A 192 18.40 6.14 -11.60
C LEU A 192 19.30 7.33 -11.28
N LEU A 193 20.58 7.27 -11.65
CA LEU A 193 21.52 8.37 -11.49
C LEU A 193 21.08 9.60 -12.29
N GLN A 194 20.66 9.42 -13.53
CA GLN A 194 20.12 10.50 -14.36
C GLN A 194 18.85 11.13 -13.79
N TYR A 195 18.03 10.34 -13.10
CA TYR A 195 16.77 10.79 -12.51
C TYR A 195 16.97 11.73 -11.32
N HIS A 196 17.97 11.44 -10.48
CA HIS A 196 18.26 12.21 -9.25
C HIS A 196 19.41 13.20 -9.40
N GLU A 197 20.45 12.85 -10.17
CA GLU A 197 21.67 13.65 -10.37
C GLU A 197 22.01 13.79 -11.87
N PRO A 198 21.19 14.52 -12.65
CA PRO A 198 21.36 14.63 -14.10
C PRO A 198 22.68 15.29 -14.51
N GLU A 199 23.19 16.23 -13.72
CA GLU A 199 24.49 16.88 -13.95
C GLU A 199 25.65 15.88 -13.86
N LEU A 200 25.66 15.07 -12.80
CA LEU A 200 26.69 14.05 -12.58
C LEU A 200 26.61 12.96 -13.65
N CYS A 201 25.39 12.50 -13.98
CA CYS A 201 25.19 11.54 -15.07
C CYS A 201 25.71 12.09 -16.40
N SER A 202 25.38 13.33 -16.74
CA SER A 202 25.83 13.99 -17.98
C SER A 202 27.35 14.12 -18.05
N PHE A 203 28.02 14.42 -16.93
CA PHE A 203 29.48 14.45 -16.85
C PHE A 203 30.09 13.07 -17.18
N LEU A 204 29.59 12.01 -16.53
CA LEU A 204 30.07 10.65 -16.73
C LEU A 204 29.80 10.15 -18.17
N ASP A 205 28.61 10.41 -18.70
CA ASP A 205 28.22 10.06 -20.07
C ASP A 205 29.11 10.78 -21.10
N THR A 206 29.43 12.07 -20.88
CA THR A 206 30.33 12.86 -21.73
C THR A 206 31.74 12.27 -21.76
N LYS A 207 32.24 11.80 -20.62
CA LYS A 207 33.54 11.12 -20.48
C LYS A 207 33.48 9.64 -20.90
N LYS A 208 32.31 9.14 -21.33
CA LYS A 208 32.05 7.73 -21.68
C LYS A 208 32.39 6.77 -20.54
N ILE A 209 32.10 7.18 -19.30
CA ILE A 209 32.24 6.36 -18.09
C ILE A 209 30.87 5.77 -17.79
N THR A 210 30.67 4.51 -18.16
CA THR A 210 29.42 3.78 -17.91
C THR A 210 29.47 3.12 -16.53
N PRO A 211 28.33 2.89 -15.84
CA PRO A 211 28.39 2.41 -14.47
C PRO A 211 29.00 1.02 -14.26
N ASP A 212 28.95 0.16 -15.27
CA ASP A 212 29.65 -1.12 -15.23
C ASP A 212 31.18 -0.96 -15.14
N SER A 213 31.74 0.15 -15.62
CA SER A 213 33.19 0.38 -15.57
C SER A 213 33.75 0.64 -14.17
N TYR A 214 32.94 1.08 -13.21
CA TYR A 214 33.38 1.36 -11.83
C TYR A 214 32.56 0.65 -10.76
N ALA A 215 31.31 0.28 -11.04
CA ALA A 215 30.38 -0.27 -10.07
C ALA A 215 30.07 -1.76 -10.26
N ILE A 216 30.73 -2.44 -11.21
CA ILE A 216 30.50 -3.88 -11.43
C ILE A 216 30.80 -4.70 -10.18
N ASN A 217 31.89 -4.37 -9.49
CA ASN A 217 32.27 -5.01 -8.24
C ASN A 217 31.45 -4.50 -7.05
N TRP A 218 30.90 -3.27 -7.10
CA TRP A 218 29.99 -2.79 -6.07
C TRP A 218 28.74 -3.67 -6.00
N LEU A 219 28.14 -3.90 -7.17
CA LEU A 219 26.92 -4.68 -7.31
C LEU A 219 27.19 -6.19 -7.19
N GLY A 220 28.25 -6.67 -7.85
CA GLY A 220 28.62 -8.10 -7.87
C GLY A 220 29.16 -8.64 -6.55
N SER A 221 29.68 -7.77 -5.66
CA SER A 221 30.15 -8.16 -4.32
C SER A 221 29.32 -7.58 -3.18
N LEU A 222 28.27 -6.80 -3.45
CA LEU A 222 27.55 -6.02 -2.43
C LEU A 222 28.53 -5.24 -1.53
N PHE A 223 29.44 -4.52 -2.20
CA PHE A 223 30.55 -3.72 -1.65
C PHE A 223 31.66 -4.46 -0.90
N SER A 224 31.56 -5.77 -0.68
CA SER A 224 32.53 -6.54 0.13
C SER A 224 33.94 -6.60 -0.46
N SER A 225 34.10 -6.32 -1.76
CA SER A 225 35.41 -6.26 -2.41
C SER A 225 36.22 -5.00 -2.04
N HIS A 226 35.55 -3.90 -1.66
CA HIS A 226 36.19 -2.60 -1.41
C HIS A 226 36.10 -2.16 0.06
N CYS A 227 34.99 -2.48 0.74
CA CYS A 227 34.79 -2.11 2.13
C CYS A 227 35.69 -2.93 3.08
N LEU A 228 36.04 -2.33 4.21
CA LEU A 228 36.66 -3.07 5.32
C LEU A 228 35.70 -4.15 5.85
N PRO A 229 36.22 -5.23 6.47
CA PRO A 229 35.38 -6.32 6.98
C PRO A 229 34.26 -5.86 7.93
N ASP A 230 34.56 -4.96 8.87
CA ASP A 230 33.60 -4.49 9.87
C ASP A 230 32.47 -3.67 9.23
N VAL A 231 32.84 -2.80 8.28
CA VAL A 231 31.90 -2.00 7.48
C VAL A 231 31.03 -2.89 6.61
N THR A 232 31.63 -3.93 5.99
CA THR A 232 30.89 -4.91 5.18
C THR A 232 29.89 -5.68 6.02
N GLN A 233 30.25 -6.07 7.24
CA GLN A 233 29.33 -6.77 8.16
C GLN A 233 28.17 -5.87 8.57
N ALA A 234 28.42 -4.64 9.01
CA ALA A 234 27.38 -3.69 9.37
C ALA A 234 26.43 -3.40 8.19
N LEU A 235 26.98 -3.22 6.99
CA LEU A 235 26.20 -3.02 5.77
C LEU A 235 25.32 -4.24 5.47
N TRP A 236 25.86 -5.45 5.54
CA TRP A 236 25.11 -6.67 5.26
C TRP A 236 24.09 -7.00 6.35
N ASP A 237 24.36 -6.67 7.62
CA ASP A 237 23.41 -6.80 8.74
C ASP A 237 22.12 -6.05 8.40
N LEU A 238 22.21 -4.77 8.05
CA LEU A 238 21.03 -3.98 7.66
C LEU A 238 20.45 -4.41 6.30
N TYR A 239 21.30 -4.65 5.30
CA TYR A 239 20.84 -4.96 3.94
C TYR A 239 20.03 -6.26 3.88
N ILE A 240 20.55 -7.33 4.51
CA ILE A 240 19.90 -8.63 4.54
C ILE A 240 18.62 -8.56 5.40
N GLN A 241 18.66 -7.82 6.50
CA GLN A 241 17.51 -7.63 7.39
C GLN A 241 16.38 -6.86 6.72
N GLN A 242 16.64 -5.80 5.94
CA GLN A 242 15.64 -5.06 5.17
C GLN A 242 14.96 -5.94 4.13
N GLY A 243 15.73 -6.78 3.43
CA GLY A 243 15.19 -7.80 2.53
C GLY A 243 14.73 -7.29 1.16
N ASP A 244 15.09 -6.05 0.78
CA ASP A 244 14.78 -5.44 -0.53
C ASP A 244 15.98 -5.50 -1.50
N PRO A 245 15.94 -6.31 -2.58
CA PRO A 245 17.02 -6.40 -3.56
C PRO A 245 17.32 -5.13 -4.34
N PHE A 246 16.36 -4.20 -4.45
CA PHE A 246 16.57 -2.96 -5.21
C PHE A 246 17.27 -1.88 -4.38
N LEU A 247 17.37 -2.05 -3.06
CA LEU A 247 17.99 -1.08 -2.17
C LEU A 247 19.48 -0.86 -2.52
N ILE A 248 20.16 -1.86 -3.10
CA ILE A 248 21.57 -1.73 -3.53
C ILE A 248 21.78 -0.58 -4.52
N PHE A 249 20.85 -0.34 -5.44
CA PHE A 249 20.97 0.74 -6.42
C PHE A 249 20.92 2.12 -5.75
N PHE A 250 20.18 2.25 -4.64
CA PHE A 250 20.12 3.48 -3.86
C PHE A 250 21.34 3.65 -2.96
N LEU A 251 21.87 2.57 -2.39
CA LEU A 251 23.16 2.61 -1.67
C LEU A 251 24.30 3.06 -2.60
N MET A 252 24.35 2.49 -3.80
CA MET A 252 25.32 2.91 -4.84
C MET A 252 25.14 4.38 -5.21
N LEU A 253 23.89 4.84 -5.35
CA LEU A 253 23.56 6.24 -5.67
C LEU A 253 24.09 7.18 -4.59
N VAL A 254 23.81 6.91 -3.30
CA VAL A 254 24.24 7.77 -2.19
C VAL A 254 25.76 7.86 -2.11
N ILE A 255 26.49 6.74 -2.28
CA ILE A 255 27.97 6.75 -2.32
C ILE A 255 28.46 7.68 -3.44
N LEU A 256 27.82 7.65 -4.60
CA LEU A 256 28.21 8.47 -5.75
C LEU A 256 27.82 9.95 -5.58
N VAL A 257 26.64 10.22 -5.00
CA VAL A 257 26.15 11.58 -4.67
C VAL A 257 27.08 12.25 -3.65
N ASN A 258 27.49 11.53 -2.61
CA ASN A 258 28.42 12.05 -1.60
C ASN A 258 29.78 12.42 -2.20
N ALA A 259 30.16 11.78 -3.31
CA ALA A 259 31.38 12.05 -4.05
C ALA A 259 31.21 13.09 -5.18
N LYS A 260 30.00 13.65 -5.40
CA LYS A 260 29.67 14.50 -6.55
C LYS A 260 30.64 15.66 -6.75
N GLU A 261 30.89 16.45 -5.70
CA GLU A 261 31.75 17.63 -5.79
C GLU A 261 33.19 17.24 -6.17
N THR A 262 33.69 16.16 -5.57
CA THR A 262 35.02 15.60 -5.89
C THR A 262 35.08 15.17 -7.35
N ILE A 263 34.07 14.44 -7.86
CA ILE A 263 34.04 13.95 -9.25
C ILE A 263 33.99 15.12 -10.24
N LEU A 264 33.12 16.10 -10.01
CA LEU A 264 32.98 17.27 -10.89
C LEU A 264 34.23 18.16 -10.88
N SER A 265 35.02 18.15 -9.81
CA SER A 265 36.30 18.89 -9.76
C SER A 265 37.40 18.28 -10.63
N GLN A 266 37.29 17.00 -11.03
CA GLN A 266 38.28 16.27 -11.84
C GLN A 266 38.07 16.42 -13.36
N GLU A 267 37.56 17.56 -13.83
CA GLU A 267 37.32 17.80 -15.27
C GLU A 267 38.58 17.58 -16.15
N GLY A 268 39.76 17.83 -15.59
CA GLY A 268 41.05 17.72 -16.27
C GLY A 268 41.65 16.30 -16.35
N ASP A 269 41.15 15.36 -15.54
CA ASP A 269 41.73 14.03 -15.41
C ASP A 269 41.35 13.10 -16.57
N CYS A 270 42.18 12.08 -16.80
CA CYS A 270 41.88 11.06 -17.80
C CYS A 270 40.77 10.11 -17.34
N LYS A 271 40.09 9.48 -18.30
CA LYS A 271 38.96 8.57 -18.03
C LYS A 271 39.34 7.48 -17.03
N GLU A 272 40.53 6.91 -17.17
CA GLU A 272 41.03 5.81 -16.36
C GLU A 272 41.35 6.22 -14.91
N GLU A 273 41.77 7.47 -14.69
CA GLU A 273 41.99 8.02 -13.34
C GLU A 273 40.66 8.23 -12.62
N ILE A 274 39.67 8.81 -13.31
CA ILE A 274 38.33 9.01 -12.76
C ILE A 274 37.70 7.66 -12.38
N ILE A 275 37.81 6.63 -13.24
CA ILE A 275 37.31 5.28 -12.93
C ILE A 275 37.96 4.72 -11.67
N LYS A 276 39.28 4.85 -11.50
CA LYS A 276 39.97 4.35 -10.30
C LYS A 276 39.55 5.08 -9.03
N ILE A 277 39.34 6.39 -9.11
CA ILE A 277 38.82 7.19 -8.00
C ILE A 277 37.41 6.71 -7.65
N LEU A 278 36.55 6.55 -8.67
CA LEU A 278 35.20 6.05 -8.51
C LEU A 278 35.20 4.70 -7.80
N GLU A 279 35.91 3.70 -8.32
CA GLU A 279 35.99 2.35 -7.73
C GLU A 279 36.33 2.35 -6.24
N ALA A 280 37.18 3.29 -5.80
CA ALA A 280 37.66 3.38 -4.43
C ALA A 280 36.65 3.99 -3.43
N PHE A 281 35.59 4.68 -3.86
CA PHE A 281 34.71 5.40 -2.91
C PHE A 281 34.09 4.55 -1.79
N PRO A 282 33.62 3.30 -2.01
CA PRO A 282 33.10 2.50 -0.91
C PRO A 282 34.14 2.16 0.15
N SER A 283 35.44 2.21 -0.18
CA SER A 283 36.50 1.98 0.81
C SER A 283 36.70 3.12 1.80
N LEU A 284 36.07 4.28 1.54
CA LEU A 284 36.09 5.44 2.44
C LEU A 284 34.99 5.39 3.51
N LEU A 285 34.06 4.45 3.43
CA LEU A 285 32.99 4.31 4.41
C LEU A 285 33.53 3.77 5.72
N GLU A 286 33.09 4.38 6.83
CA GLU A 286 33.31 3.89 8.18
C GLU A 286 32.03 3.22 8.72
N SER A 287 32.16 2.45 9.80
CA SER A 287 31.02 1.72 10.38
C SER A 287 29.92 2.65 10.91
N GLU A 288 30.28 3.88 11.30
CA GLU A 288 29.34 4.89 11.79
C GLU A 288 28.49 5.50 10.66
N ASP A 289 28.99 5.52 9.43
CA ASP A 289 28.28 6.09 8.27
C ASP A 289 27.11 5.23 7.79
N ILE A 290 27.04 3.96 8.22
CA ILE A 290 26.14 2.96 7.65
C ILE A 290 24.67 3.28 7.94
N GLU A 291 24.32 3.79 9.12
CA GLU A 291 22.94 4.13 9.46
C GLU A 291 22.41 5.31 8.62
N ASP A 292 23.24 6.34 8.45
CA ASP A 292 22.93 7.50 7.61
C ASP A 292 22.85 7.10 6.13
N LEU A 293 23.76 6.23 5.67
CA LEU A 293 23.75 5.70 4.30
C LEU A 293 22.41 5.01 3.97
N PHE A 294 21.88 4.20 4.88
CA PHE A 294 20.59 3.53 4.69
C PHE A 294 19.41 4.51 4.76
N SER A 295 19.45 5.47 5.69
CA SER A 295 18.41 6.50 5.82
C SER A 295 18.32 7.36 4.55
N LEU A 296 19.46 7.78 3.99
CA LEU A 296 19.53 8.51 2.72
C LEU A 296 19.08 7.64 1.54
N ALA A 297 19.48 6.37 1.49
CA ALA A 297 19.04 5.46 0.43
C ALA A 297 17.51 5.27 0.44
N GLN A 298 16.90 5.17 1.61
CA GLN A 298 15.44 5.11 1.78
C GLN A 298 14.77 6.44 1.38
N TYR A 299 15.38 7.59 1.69
CA TYR A 299 14.90 8.89 1.23
C TYR A 299 14.85 8.96 -0.31
N TYR A 300 15.96 8.64 -0.99
CA TYR A 300 15.99 8.60 -2.46
C TYR A 300 15.00 7.58 -3.04
N GLN A 301 14.83 6.42 -2.38
CA GLN A 301 13.84 5.42 -2.75
C GLN A 301 12.41 5.97 -2.65
N SER A 302 12.07 6.72 -1.60
CA SER A 302 10.74 7.35 -1.42
C SER A 302 10.41 8.39 -2.50
N LYS A 303 11.44 9.01 -3.09
CA LYS A 303 11.38 9.97 -4.19
C LYS A 303 11.53 9.33 -5.57
N THR A 304 11.43 8.01 -5.69
CA THR A 304 11.61 7.30 -6.97
C THR A 304 10.33 6.56 -7.38
N PRO A 305 9.91 6.65 -8.66
CA PRO A 305 8.74 5.92 -9.16
C PRO A 305 8.80 4.42 -8.85
N LEU A 306 7.68 3.85 -8.40
CA LEU A 306 7.53 2.42 -8.13
C LEU A 306 7.72 1.56 -9.40
N SER A 307 7.51 2.16 -10.58
CA SER A 307 7.77 1.55 -11.89
C SER A 307 9.20 1.05 -12.01
N LEU A 308 10.19 1.73 -11.39
CA LEU A 308 11.58 1.27 -11.39
C LEU A 308 11.69 -0.15 -10.80
N ARG A 309 10.99 -0.42 -9.70
CA ARG A 309 10.95 -1.75 -9.08
C ARG A 309 10.03 -2.70 -9.84
N LYS A 310 8.77 -2.29 -10.06
CA LYS A 310 7.71 -3.17 -10.62
C LYS A 310 8.04 -3.68 -12.02
N MET A 311 8.64 -2.86 -12.87
CA MET A 311 8.94 -3.22 -14.26
C MET A 311 10.26 -3.97 -14.44
N ASN A 312 11.08 -4.07 -13.38
CA ASN A 312 12.41 -4.68 -13.47
C ASN A 312 12.60 -5.84 -12.47
N GLN A 313 11.52 -6.39 -11.91
CA GLN A 313 11.58 -7.51 -10.96
C GLN A 313 12.30 -8.74 -11.53
N ASN A 314 12.28 -8.89 -12.86
CA ASN A 314 12.96 -9.95 -13.59
C ASN A 314 14.51 -9.88 -13.52
N LEU A 315 15.08 -8.75 -13.09
CA LEU A 315 16.52 -8.63 -12.82
C LEU A 315 16.98 -9.56 -11.68
N PHE A 316 16.06 -9.96 -10.79
CA PHE A 316 16.35 -10.86 -9.66
C PHE A 316 15.57 -12.18 -9.79
N GLY A 317 15.92 -13.22 -9.02
CA GLY A 317 15.18 -14.50 -9.01
C GLY A 317 15.50 -15.49 -10.15
N SER A 318 14.56 -16.39 -10.51
CA SER A 318 14.78 -17.48 -11.50
C SER A 318 14.26 -17.22 -12.93
N SER A 319 14.95 -17.77 -13.94
CA SER A 319 14.72 -17.54 -15.39
C SER A 319 13.28 -17.75 -15.88
N LEU A 320 12.53 -18.66 -15.26
CA LEU A 320 11.19 -19.05 -15.72
C LEU A 320 10.11 -17.96 -15.59
N VAL A 321 10.33 -16.94 -14.73
CA VAL A 321 9.37 -15.83 -14.53
C VAL A 321 9.47 -14.79 -15.66
N ALA A 322 10.57 -14.76 -16.42
CA ALA A 322 10.87 -13.69 -17.39
C ALA A 322 10.13 -13.81 -18.75
N LEU A 323 9.32 -14.85 -18.97
CA LEU A 323 8.76 -15.17 -20.30
C LEU A 323 7.46 -14.42 -20.67
N LYS A 324 6.97 -13.46 -19.86
CA LYS A 324 5.64 -12.86 -20.05
C LYS A 324 5.59 -11.36 -20.36
N GLU A 325 6.69 -10.62 -20.31
CA GLU A 325 6.65 -9.18 -20.59
C GLU A 325 7.51 -8.84 -21.81
N GLU A 326 6.96 -8.06 -22.75
CA GLU A 326 7.71 -7.48 -23.87
C GLU A 326 8.90 -6.66 -23.30
N ASP A 327 10.10 -7.15 -23.61
CA ASP A 327 11.36 -6.62 -23.09
C ASP A 327 11.54 -5.14 -23.48
N THR A 328 11.35 -4.24 -22.51
CA THR A 328 11.78 -2.86 -22.66
C THR A 328 13.30 -2.84 -22.61
N ASP A 329 13.94 -2.53 -23.72
CA ASP A 329 15.40 -2.45 -23.82
C ASP A 329 15.91 -1.22 -23.05
N LEU A 330 16.37 -1.45 -21.81
CA LEU A 330 16.94 -0.40 -20.96
C LEU A 330 18.21 0.23 -21.56
N SER A 331 18.90 -0.46 -22.47
CA SER A 331 20.11 0.07 -23.11
C SER A 331 19.79 1.27 -24.02
N GLN A 332 18.58 1.31 -24.58
CA GLN A 332 18.12 2.37 -25.49
C GLN A 332 17.32 3.47 -24.76
N ALA A 333 17.01 3.29 -23.48
CA ALA A 333 16.20 4.24 -22.72
C ALA A 333 16.98 5.53 -22.42
N LEU A 334 16.42 6.68 -22.78
CA LEU A 334 17.02 8.00 -22.50
C LEU A 334 16.74 8.52 -21.09
N CYS A 335 15.66 8.06 -20.45
CA CYS A 335 15.25 8.41 -19.09
C CYS A 335 14.37 7.29 -18.53
N LEU A 336 14.00 7.39 -17.25
CA LEU A 336 13.28 6.32 -16.55
C LEU A 336 11.85 6.13 -17.11
N PRO A 337 11.46 4.92 -17.53
CA PRO A 337 10.10 4.65 -17.99
C PRO A 337 9.15 4.48 -16.80
N VAL A 338 7.97 5.09 -16.88
CA VAL A 338 6.90 5.02 -15.87
C VAL A 338 5.65 4.41 -16.48
N SER A 339 5.01 3.51 -15.75
CA SER A 339 3.79 2.82 -16.16
C SER A 339 2.56 3.73 -16.04
N VAL A 340 1.64 3.61 -16.99
CA VAL A 340 0.36 4.33 -16.98
C VAL A 340 -0.44 4.15 -15.68
N PRO A 341 -0.59 2.93 -15.12
CA PRO A 341 -1.34 2.74 -13.87
C PRO A 341 -0.76 3.56 -12.72
N GLU A 342 0.56 3.69 -12.65
CA GLU A 342 1.20 4.49 -11.61
C GLU A 342 0.92 5.98 -11.81
N ILE A 343 1.00 6.51 -13.04
CA ILE A 343 0.69 7.93 -13.32
C ILE A 343 -0.73 8.28 -12.88
N LEU A 344 -1.69 7.39 -13.14
CA LEU A 344 -3.09 7.59 -12.81
C LEU A 344 -3.36 7.48 -11.30
N GLN A 345 -2.70 6.56 -10.60
CA GLN A 345 -2.85 6.35 -9.16
C GLN A 345 -2.10 7.40 -8.33
N ALA A 346 -0.86 7.71 -8.70
CA ALA A 346 0.02 8.63 -8.00
C ALA A 346 -0.55 10.04 -7.91
N ASN A 347 -1.27 10.48 -8.93
CA ASN A 347 -1.90 11.80 -8.96
C ASN A 347 -3.25 11.86 -8.21
N GLN A 348 -3.81 10.72 -7.79
CA GLN A 348 -5.07 10.64 -7.01
C GLN A 348 -4.83 10.55 -5.50
N LEU A 349 -3.72 9.98 -5.08
CA LEU A 349 -3.37 9.80 -3.67
C LEU A 349 -2.66 11.07 -3.16
N GLN A 350 -3.36 11.94 -2.43
CA GLN A 350 -2.75 13.11 -1.79
C GLN A 350 -2.14 12.71 -0.43
N GLN A 351 -0.80 12.72 -0.32
CA GLN A 351 -0.01 13.62 0.57
C GLN A 351 1.42 13.16 0.92
N ASP A 352 1.88 11.94 0.60
CA ASP A 352 3.32 11.62 0.66
C ASP A 352 3.69 10.53 -0.35
N GLY A 353 4.38 10.93 -1.42
CA GLY A 353 4.79 10.04 -2.52
C GLY A 353 5.12 10.79 -3.82
N VAL A 354 5.68 10.05 -4.78
CA VAL A 354 6.01 10.54 -6.12
C VAL A 354 4.73 11.00 -6.84
N ARG A 355 4.71 12.25 -7.31
CA ARG A 355 3.60 12.83 -8.12
C ARG A 355 4.08 13.32 -9.46
N PHE A 356 3.31 13.07 -10.51
CA PHE A 356 3.73 13.34 -11.89
C PHE A 356 3.03 14.56 -12.48
N PHE A 357 3.82 15.51 -12.96
CA PHE A 357 3.36 16.54 -13.89
C PHE A 357 3.47 15.99 -15.31
N VAL A 358 2.32 15.62 -15.88
CA VAL A 358 2.25 14.96 -17.19
C VAL A 358 2.33 15.99 -18.31
N VAL A 359 3.22 15.75 -19.27
CA VAL A 359 3.44 16.62 -20.44
C VAL A 359 3.11 15.81 -21.70
N ASP A 360 2.03 16.18 -22.39
CA ASP A 360 1.67 15.59 -23.68
C ASP A 360 2.45 16.31 -24.78
N CYS A 361 3.34 15.57 -25.43
CA CYS A 361 4.26 16.11 -26.42
C CYS A 361 3.80 15.89 -27.87
N ARG A 362 2.62 15.31 -28.08
CA ARG A 362 2.13 15.00 -29.42
C ARG A 362 1.77 16.27 -30.19
N PRO A 363 1.76 16.22 -31.54
CA PRO A 363 1.32 17.34 -32.37
C PRO A 363 -0.08 17.82 -31.98
N ALA A 364 -0.35 19.12 -32.16
CA ALA A 364 -1.64 19.71 -31.80
C ALA A 364 -2.86 18.96 -32.38
N GLU A 365 -2.75 18.40 -33.59
CA GLU A 365 -3.83 17.60 -34.20
C GLU A 365 -4.17 16.35 -33.37
N GLN A 366 -3.16 15.62 -32.90
CA GLN A 366 -3.34 14.42 -32.08
C GLN A 366 -3.83 14.76 -30.66
N TYR A 367 -3.28 15.82 -30.07
CA TYR A 367 -3.71 16.31 -28.76
C TYR A 367 -5.20 16.69 -28.78
N ASN A 368 -5.63 17.49 -29.76
CA ASN A 368 -7.02 17.95 -29.87
C ASN A 368 -8.03 16.83 -30.15
N ALA A 369 -7.59 15.73 -30.79
CA ALA A 369 -8.41 14.54 -31.01
C ALA A 369 -8.77 13.83 -29.69
N GLY A 370 -7.86 13.86 -28.72
CA GLY A 370 -8.07 13.30 -27.38
C GLY A 370 -6.78 13.38 -26.58
N HIS A 371 -6.83 13.94 -25.36
CA HIS A 371 -5.68 14.06 -24.47
C HIS A 371 -6.07 13.86 -23.00
N LEU A 372 -5.09 13.60 -22.14
CA LEU A 372 -5.31 13.56 -20.69
C LEU A 372 -5.63 14.97 -20.17
N SER A 373 -6.72 15.11 -19.41
CA SER A 373 -7.27 16.39 -18.94
C SER A 373 -6.31 17.18 -18.05
N THR A 374 -5.44 16.50 -17.32
CA THR A 374 -4.43 17.09 -16.42
C THR A 374 -3.08 17.34 -17.11
N ALA A 375 -2.91 16.94 -18.38
CA ALA A 375 -1.64 17.06 -19.07
C ALA A 375 -1.42 18.44 -19.69
N PHE A 376 -0.22 18.97 -19.51
CA PHE A 376 0.24 20.18 -20.21
C PHE A 376 0.62 19.83 -21.65
N HIS A 377 0.14 20.61 -22.63
CA HIS A 377 0.49 20.40 -24.04
C HIS A 377 1.80 21.10 -24.40
N LEU A 378 2.79 20.32 -24.82
CA LEU A 378 4.06 20.82 -25.36
C LEU A 378 4.24 20.30 -26.79
N ASP A 379 3.76 21.05 -27.78
CA ASP A 379 3.82 20.63 -29.18
C ASP A 379 5.27 20.41 -29.66
N SER A 380 5.60 19.15 -29.99
CA SER A 380 6.93 18.75 -30.47
C SER A 380 7.30 19.37 -31.82
N ASP A 381 6.32 19.71 -32.67
CA ASP A 381 6.59 20.29 -33.99
C ASP A 381 7.24 21.68 -33.89
N LEU A 382 6.91 22.41 -32.81
CA LEU A 382 7.49 23.73 -32.55
C LEU A 382 9.00 23.67 -32.36
N MET A 383 9.55 22.56 -31.90
CA MET A 383 10.98 22.42 -31.64
C MET A 383 11.83 22.59 -32.91
N LEU A 384 11.34 22.10 -34.06
CA LEU A 384 12.02 22.23 -35.35
C LEU A 384 11.51 23.42 -36.16
N GLN A 385 10.20 23.69 -36.10
CA GLN A 385 9.57 24.72 -36.95
C GLN A 385 9.73 26.12 -36.38
N ASN A 386 9.65 26.29 -35.05
CA ASN A 386 9.73 27.59 -34.39
C ASN A 386 10.37 27.49 -32.98
N PRO A 387 11.71 27.36 -32.88
CA PRO A 387 12.42 27.16 -31.61
C PRO A 387 12.17 28.26 -30.58
N SER A 388 11.89 29.48 -31.04
CA SER A 388 11.60 30.62 -30.15
C SER A 388 10.27 30.45 -29.41
N GLU A 389 9.26 29.90 -30.09
CA GLU A 389 7.95 29.61 -29.51
C GLU A 389 8.02 28.37 -28.61
N PHE A 390 8.78 27.35 -29.01
CA PHE A 390 9.05 26.18 -28.15
C PHE A 390 9.70 26.60 -26.82
N ALA A 391 10.70 27.50 -26.84
CA ALA A 391 11.35 28.00 -25.63
C ALA A 391 10.37 28.76 -24.70
N LEU A 392 9.42 29.52 -25.27
CA LEU A 392 8.37 30.18 -24.51
C LEU A 392 7.40 29.16 -23.90
N SER A 393 7.01 28.11 -24.64
CA SER A 393 6.17 27.02 -24.13
C SER A 393 6.84 26.26 -23.00
N VAL A 394 8.15 25.97 -23.09
CA VAL A 394 8.91 25.33 -22.00
C VAL A 394 8.96 26.23 -20.76
N LYS A 395 9.11 27.55 -20.92
CA LYS A 395 9.05 28.50 -19.80
C LYS A 395 7.67 28.46 -19.14
N SER A 396 6.61 28.49 -19.94
CA SER A 396 5.23 28.39 -19.46
C SER A 396 4.95 27.06 -18.74
N LEU A 397 5.53 25.96 -19.22
CA LEU A 397 5.42 24.63 -18.61
C LEU A 397 5.97 24.64 -17.18
N LEU A 398 7.19 25.15 -17.00
CA LEU A 398 7.83 25.21 -15.67
C LEU A 398 7.12 26.18 -14.72
N GLU A 399 6.63 27.32 -15.23
CA GLU A 399 5.79 28.24 -14.44
C GLU A 399 4.47 27.57 -14.01
N THR A 400 3.83 26.81 -14.91
CA THR A 400 2.59 26.09 -14.62
C THR A 400 2.82 24.98 -13.61
N GLN A 401 3.92 24.23 -13.74
CA GLN A 401 4.32 23.20 -12.77
C GLN A 401 4.47 23.83 -11.38
N LYS A 402 5.21 24.93 -11.26
CA LYS A 402 5.39 25.64 -9.99
C LYS A 402 4.06 26.10 -9.38
N GLN A 403 3.19 26.73 -10.17
CA GLN A 403 1.88 27.18 -9.70
C GLN A 403 0.95 26.02 -9.32
N SER A 404 1.02 24.91 -10.05
CA SER A 404 0.25 23.72 -9.71
C SER A 404 0.69 23.12 -8.38
N LEU A 405 2.00 23.09 -8.10
CA LEU A 405 2.57 22.63 -6.84
C LEU A 405 2.15 23.54 -5.67
N GLU A 406 2.20 24.86 -5.85
CA GLU A 406 1.76 25.84 -4.85
C GLU A 406 0.24 25.76 -4.56
N SER A 407 -0.57 25.35 -5.53
CA SER A 407 -2.03 25.23 -5.40
C SER A 407 -2.52 23.84 -4.95
N GLY A 408 -1.64 22.84 -4.84
CA GLY A 408 -2.02 21.49 -4.42
C GLY A 408 -2.98 20.75 -5.39
N SER A 409 -3.04 21.16 -6.65
CA SER A 409 -3.96 20.61 -7.67
C SER A 409 -3.70 19.12 -7.96
N VAL A 410 -4.71 18.39 -8.45
CA VAL A 410 -4.57 16.99 -8.93
C VAL A 410 -3.57 16.89 -10.11
N ALA A 411 -3.39 17.98 -10.87
CA ALA A 411 -2.40 18.07 -11.94
C ALA A 411 -0.98 18.42 -11.43
N SER A 412 -0.78 18.54 -10.12
CA SER A 412 0.50 18.96 -9.54
C SER A 412 1.43 17.79 -9.23
N GLY A 413 2.66 17.88 -9.71
CA GLY A 413 3.69 16.88 -9.49
C GLY A 413 5.09 17.46 -9.61
N GLU A 414 5.99 17.00 -8.74
CA GLU A 414 7.41 17.36 -8.77
C GLU A 414 8.11 16.68 -9.97
N HIS A 415 7.65 15.48 -10.32
CA HIS A 415 8.28 14.63 -11.32
C HIS A 415 7.71 14.90 -12.72
N LEU A 416 8.57 15.24 -13.67
CA LEU A 416 8.16 15.49 -15.06
C LEU A 416 7.99 14.14 -15.78
N CYS A 417 6.78 13.88 -16.29
CA CYS A 417 6.50 12.67 -17.08
C CYS A 417 6.04 13.04 -18.49
N PHE A 418 6.89 12.76 -19.48
CA PHE A 418 6.61 13.06 -20.88
C PHE A 418 5.85 11.91 -21.54
N MET A 419 4.79 12.24 -22.28
CA MET A 419 3.93 11.29 -22.96
C MET A 419 3.91 11.57 -24.46
N GLY A 420 4.33 10.57 -25.24
CA GLY A 420 4.22 10.55 -26.71
C GLY A 420 2.96 9.82 -27.19
N SER A 421 2.91 9.46 -28.47
CA SER A 421 1.81 8.67 -29.03
C SER A 421 1.86 7.20 -28.59
N GLY A 422 3.05 6.66 -28.33
CA GLY A 422 3.28 5.24 -28.07
C GLY A 422 3.61 4.43 -29.31
N ARG A 423 3.83 5.09 -30.46
CA ARG A 423 4.29 4.49 -31.71
C ARG A 423 5.74 4.91 -31.93
N GLU A 424 6.65 3.96 -32.06
CA GLU A 424 8.08 4.23 -32.22
C GLU A 424 8.39 5.17 -33.40
N GLU A 425 7.66 5.04 -34.50
CA GLU A 425 7.83 5.89 -35.70
C GLU A 425 7.49 7.37 -35.44
N GLU A 426 6.51 7.64 -34.58
CA GLU A 426 6.04 9.00 -34.27
C GLU A 426 6.78 9.61 -33.06
N ASP A 427 7.21 8.76 -32.12
CA ASP A 427 7.86 9.19 -30.88
C ASP A 427 9.35 9.55 -31.05
N MET A 428 9.89 9.55 -32.27
CA MET A 428 11.27 9.98 -32.54
C MET A 428 11.53 11.42 -32.06
N TYR A 429 10.53 12.30 -32.12
CA TYR A 429 10.61 13.68 -31.62
C TYR A 429 10.62 13.76 -30.08
N MET A 430 10.09 12.75 -29.38
CA MET A 430 10.13 12.66 -27.93
C MET A 430 11.56 12.61 -27.41
N ASN A 431 12.43 11.88 -28.11
CA ASN A 431 13.85 11.77 -27.74
C ASN A 431 14.54 13.13 -27.74
N MET A 432 14.21 13.99 -28.71
CA MET A 432 14.74 15.35 -28.79
C MET A 432 14.17 16.26 -27.68
N VAL A 433 12.88 16.13 -27.35
CA VAL A 433 12.27 16.86 -26.23
C VAL A 433 12.93 16.45 -24.92
N LEU A 434 13.07 15.15 -24.65
CA LEU A 434 13.74 14.64 -23.46
C LEU A 434 15.19 15.14 -23.37
N ALA A 435 15.94 15.09 -24.47
CA ALA A 435 17.29 15.61 -24.54
C ALA A 435 17.37 17.11 -24.17
N HIS A 436 16.38 17.93 -24.54
CA HIS A 436 16.34 19.34 -24.16
C HIS A 436 16.26 19.56 -22.64
N PHE A 437 15.46 18.75 -21.93
CA PHE A 437 15.32 18.86 -20.47
C PHE A 437 16.54 18.27 -19.75
N LEU A 438 17.06 17.14 -20.23
CA LEU A 438 18.24 16.49 -19.68
C LEU A 438 19.49 17.37 -19.83
N GLN A 439 19.68 18.05 -20.96
CA GLN A 439 20.79 18.99 -21.18
C GLN A 439 20.74 20.19 -20.21
N LYS A 440 19.56 20.52 -19.68
CA LYS A 440 19.37 21.57 -18.67
C LYS A 440 19.48 21.04 -17.24
N ASN A 441 20.00 19.82 -17.06
CA ASN A 441 20.15 19.15 -15.78
C ASN A 441 18.86 19.12 -14.97
N LYS A 442 17.71 18.86 -15.62
CA LYS A 442 16.43 18.72 -14.92
C LYS A 442 16.30 17.36 -14.28
N GLU A 443 16.11 17.37 -12.96
CA GLU A 443 15.81 16.19 -12.15
C GLU A 443 14.40 15.66 -12.44
N TYR A 444 14.18 14.41 -12.07
CA TYR A 444 12.90 13.72 -12.11
C TYR A 444 12.23 13.64 -13.50
N VAL A 445 13.04 13.63 -14.55
CA VAL A 445 12.59 13.46 -15.94
C VAL A 445 12.31 11.98 -16.23
N SER A 446 11.08 11.69 -16.66
CA SER A 446 10.62 10.33 -17.02
C SER A 446 9.78 10.31 -18.30
N ILE A 447 9.60 9.12 -18.87
CA ILE A 447 8.73 8.89 -20.04
C ILE A 447 7.61 7.89 -19.72
N THR A 448 6.41 8.13 -20.22
CA THR A 448 5.29 7.18 -20.10
C THR A 448 5.51 5.97 -21.00
N LYS A 449 5.63 4.76 -20.43
CA LYS A 449 5.79 3.52 -21.21
C LYS A 449 4.57 3.26 -22.08
N GLY A 450 4.79 3.19 -23.40
CA GLY A 450 3.76 2.96 -24.40
C GLY A 450 2.86 4.16 -24.71
N GLY A 451 3.20 5.36 -24.20
CA GLY A 451 2.58 6.64 -24.55
C GLY A 451 1.06 6.70 -24.37
N PHE A 452 0.41 7.59 -25.12
CA PHE A 452 -1.03 7.78 -25.10
C PHE A 452 -1.81 6.52 -25.54
N MET A 453 -1.24 5.69 -26.42
CA MET A 453 -1.85 4.41 -26.81
C MET A 453 -1.97 3.44 -25.63
N ALA A 454 -0.94 3.33 -24.78
CA ALA A 454 -1.03 2.52 -23.57
C ALA A 454 -2.05 3.10 -22.58
N LEU A 455 -2.16 4.43 -22.49
CA LEU A 455 -3.20 5.09 -21.70
C LEU A 455 -4.60 4.71 -22.18
N GLN A 456 -4.85 4.79 -23.48
CA GLN A 456 -6.14 4.41 -24.06
C GLN A 456 -6.46 2.92 -23.82
N ARG A 457 -5.51 2.01 -24.07
CA ARG A 457 -5.71 0.57 -23.82
C ARG A 457 -6.03 0.33 -22.35
N HIS A 458 -5.25 0.90 -21.45
CA HIS A 458 -5.46 0.72 -20.01
C HIS A 458 -6.82 1.25 -19.54
N LEU A 459 -7.25 2.41 -20.05
CA LEU A 459 -8.58 2.95 -19.74
C LEU A 459 -9.71 2.12 -20.36
N VAL A 460 -9.50 1.53 -21.55
CA VAL A 460 -10.46 0.58 -22.15
C VAL A 460 -10.53 -0.70 -21.32
N ASP A 461 -9.40 -1.27 -20.93
CA ASP A 461 -9.33 -2.48 -20.11
C ASP A 461 -10.02 -2.27 -18.75
N ILE A 462 -9.89 -1.08 -18.15
CA ILE A 462 -10.62 -0.69 -16.94
C ILE A 462 -12.12 -0.49 -17.23
N ASN A 463 -12.49 0.16 -18.34
CA ASN A 463 -13.89 0.44 -18.70
C ASN A 463 -14.67 -0.81 -19.17
N VAL A 464 -14.00 -1.89 -19.57
CA VAL A 464 -14.65 -3.17 -19.92
C VAL A 464 -15.16 -3.91 -18.67
N GLU A 465 -14.72 -3.51 -17.46
CA GLU A 465 -15.12 -4.13 -16.20
C GLU A 465 -16.13 -3.32 -15.34
N GLY A 466 -16.62 -2.14 -15.77
CA GLY A 466 -17.59 -1.39 -14.94
C GLY A 466 -18.32 -0.21 -15.60
N ILE A 467 -19.63 -0.11 -15.32
CA ILE A 467 -20.44 1.10 -15.53
C ILE A 467 -20.07 2.09 -14.42
N ASP A 468 -19.04 2.89 -14.65
CA ASP A 468 -18.90 4.22 -14.09
C ASP A 468 -18.24 5.11 -15.15
N SER A 469 -19.03 6.02 -15.73
CA SER A 469 -18.59 6.99 -16.72
C SER A 469 -17.70 8.10 -16.13
N SER A 470 -16.98 7.84 -15.05
CA SER A 470 -16.08 8.80 -14.41
C SER A 470 -14.74 8.92 -15.14
N TYR A 471 -14.25 7.85 -15.77
CA TYR A 471 -12.98 7.85 -16.53
C TYR A 471 -13.09 8.49 -17.92
N VAL A 472 -14.32 8.60 -18.46
CA VAL A 472 -14.59 9.33 -19.71
C VAL A 472 -14.27 10.82 -19.56
N HIS A 473 -14.26 11.36 -18.34
CA HIS A 473 -13.85 12.74 -18.06
C HIS A 473 -12.34 12.97 -18.12
N TRP A 474 -11.52 11.92 -18.14
CA TRP A 474 -10.06 12.07 -18.16
C TRP A 474 -9.51 12.33 -19.56
N ILE A 475 -10.20 11.88 -20.61
CA ILE A 475 -9.84 12.19 -21.99
C ILE A 475 -10.77 13.30 -22.49
N VAL A 476 -10.21 14.46 -22.80
CA VAL A 476 -10.95 15.57 -23.41
C VAL A 476 -10.83 15.47 -24.94
N SER A 477 -11.95 15.38 -25.65
CA SER A 477 -12.00 15.43 -27.12
C SER A 477 -12.75 16.67 -27.57
N THR A 478 -12.15 17.45 -28.48
CA THR A 478 -12.75 18.71 -28.99
C THR A 478 -13.65 18.50 -30.22
N SER A 479 -13.75 17.27 -30.72
CA SER A 479 -14.53 16.93 -31.91
C SER A 479 -15.91 16.40 -31.53
N GLY A 480 -16.95 17.16 -31.86
CA GLY A 480 -18.34 16.69 -31.83
C GLY A 480 -18.55 15.61 -32.88
N SER A 481 -18.22 14.37 -32.54
CA SER A 481 -18.50 13.19 -33.35
C SER A 481 -18.58 11.96 -32.44
N HIS A 482 -19.78 11.72 -31.88
CA HIS A 482 -20.18 10.35 -31.56
C HIS A 482 -20.37 9.62 -32.90
N SER A 483 -19.38 8.82 -33.29
CA SER A 483 -19.58 7.73 -34.25
C SER A 483 -19.03 6.44 -33.64
N SER A 484 -19.94 5.71 -32.98
CA SER A 484 -20.08 4.26 -33.04
C SER A 484 -18.87 3.47 -33.56
N LEU A 485 -18.12 2.86 -32.65
CA LEU A 485 -17.29 1.68 -32.92
C LEU A 485 -18.18 0.43 -32.77
N SER A 486 -18.95 0.14 -33.81
CA SER A 486 -19.55 -1.19 -34.01
C SER A 486 -19.50 -1.51 -35.50
N SER A 487 -18.68 -2.51 -35.83
CA SER A 487 -18.75 -3.42 -37.00
C SER A 487 -19.26 -2.82 -38.32
N ALA A 488 -18.35 -2.64 -39.27
CA ALA A 488 -18.69 -2.45 -40.67
C ALA A 488 -19.25 -3.75 -41.28
N ASP A 489 -20.49 -3.69 -41.75
CA ASP A 489 -20.98 -4.43 -42.91
C ASP A 489 -22.22 -3.73 -43.49
N GLY A 490 -22.23 -3.52 -44.81
CA GLY A 490 -23.46 -3.57 -45.62
C GLY A 490 -24.29 -2.29 -45.84
N GLU A 491 -23.93 -1.59 -46.92
CA GLU A 491 -24.82 -1.04 -47.98
C GLU A 491 -25.91 0.02 -47.73
N SER A 492 -26.02 0.86 -48.78
CA SER A 492 -26.78 2.08 -49.01
C SER A 492 -28.30 1.93 -49.17
N LEU A 493 -29.06 3.00 -48.86
CA LEU A 493 -30.16 3.56 -49.70
C LEU A 493 -30.70 4.89 -49.13
N SER A 494 -31.45 5.61 -49.97
CA SER A 494 -31.45 7.07 -50.11
C SER A 494 -32.81 7.77 -49.89
N SER A 495 -32.76 9.01 -49.34
CA SER A 495 -33.63 10.19 -49.63
C SER A 495 -35.06 10.28 -48.99
N PRO A 496 -35.79 11.44 -49.06
CA PRO A 496 -35.65 12.64 -48.20
C PRO A 496 -37.00 13.20 -47.68
N GLY A 497 -37.01 14.15 -46.71
CA GLY A 497 -38.25 14.84 -46.30
C GLY A 497 -38.12 15.88 -45.19
N ASP A 498 -38.17 17.14 -45.60
CA ASP A 498 -38.00 18.44 -44.91
C ASP A 498 -38.92 18.74 -43.69
N GLY A 499 -38.43 19.58 -42.76
CA GLY A 499 -39.22 20.11 -41.62
C GLY A 499 -38.48 21.02 -40.62
N LYS A 500 -37.95 22.16 -41.10
CA LYS A 500 -37.40 23.39 -40.42
C LYS A 500 -38.12 23.78 -39.11
N SER A 501 -37.60 24.53 -38.12
CA SER A 501 -36.40 25.38 -37.92
C SER A 501 -36.47 25.99 -36.50
N VAL A 502 -35.37 26.04 -35.75
CA VAL A 502 -34.83 27.27 -35.12
C VAL A 502 -33.30 27.14 -35.06
N LYS A 503 -32.62 27.48 -36.17
CA LYS A 503 -31.18 27.77 -36.21
C LYS A 503 -31.03 29.25 -36.53
N SER A 504 -30.66 30.06 -35.55
CA SER A 504 -30.07 31.38 -35.79
C SER A 504 -29.35 31.81 -34.51
N LEU A 505 -28.04 31.61 -34.45
CA LEU A 505 -27.05 32.51 -33.81
C LEU A 505 -25.62 31.94 -33.78
N VAL A 506 -25.41 30.63 -33.96
CA VAL A 506 -24.07 30.02 -33.78
C VAL A 506 -23.26 29.88 -35.09
N ASN A 507 -23.88 30.00 -36.27
CA ASN A 507 -23.21 29.78 -37.56
C ASN A 507 -22.49 31.01 -38.16
N LYS A 508 -22.08 32.00 -37.35
CA LYS A 508 -21.36 33.19 -37.84
C LYS A 508 -19.98 33.45 -37.23
N MET A 509 -19.38 32.48 -36.55
CA MET A 509 -18.05 32.67 -35.94
C MET A 509 -17.02 31.60 -36.31
N THR A 510 -17.12 30.99 -37.50
CA THR A 510 -16.17 29.97 -37.99
C THR A 510 -15.43 30.39 -39.27
N PHE A 511 -15.04 31.66 -39.37
CA PHE A 511 -14.08 32.08 -40.40
C PHE A 511 -13.19 33.25 -39.94
N ALA A 512 -12.57 33.09 -38.77
CA ALA A 512 -11.39 33.84 -38.35
C ALA A 512 -10.92 33.21 -37.02
N LEU A 513 -9.77 32.55 -37.02
CA LEU A 513 -8.81 32.40 -35.90
C LEU A 513 -7.84 31.24 -36.23
N LYS A 514 -7.06 31.43 -37.30
CA LYS A 514 -5.65 31.05 -37.24
C LYS A 514 -4.96 32.12 -36.38
N SER A 515 -4.04 31.69 -35.52
CA SER A 515 -3.27 32.50 -34.56
C SER A 515 -3.99 32.86 -33.25
N LYS A 516 -3.51 32.27 -32.14
CA LYS A 516 -2.95 32.93 -30.94
C LYS A 516 -2.99 31.96 -29.75
N SER A 517 -1.82 31.43 -29.41
CA SER A 517 -1.48 30.61 -28.23
C SER A 517 -1.65 31.33 -26.88
N VAL A 518 -2.13 32.58 -26.88
CA VAL A 518 -2.25 33.43 -25.68
C VAL A 518 -3.58 33.22 -24.92
N ASN A 519 -4.59 32.59 -25.53
CA ASN A 519 -5.93 32.44 -24.94
C ASN A 519 -6.16 31.17 -24.10
N VAL A 520 -5.14 30.32 -23.94
CA VAL A 520 -5.21 29.14 -23.06
C VAL A 520 -4.96 29.52 -21.59
N LYS A 521 -4.17 30.59 -21.37
CA LYS A 521 -3.83 31.12 -20.03
C LYS A 521 -5.07 31.55 -19.24
N GLU A 522 -5.99 32.31 -19.84
CA GLU A 522 -7.21 32.77 -19.16
C GLU A 522 -8.21 31.63 -18.91
N LYS A 523 -8.32 30.66 -19.82
CA LYS A 523 -9.22 29.51 -19.63
C LYS A 523 -8.71 28.53 -18.57
N MET A 524 -7.40 28.31 -18.48
CA MET A 524 -6.82 27.43 -17.47
C MET A 524 -6.82 28.07 -16.08
N ILE A 525 -6.53 29.38 -15.98
CA ILE A 525 -6.70 30.15 -14.74
C ILE A 525 -8.17 30.11 -14.27
N SER A 526 -9.14 30.26 -15.19
CA SER A 526 -10.56 30.17 -14.84
C SER A 526 -11.00 28.77 -14.40
N PHE A 527 -10.27 27.71 -14.77
CA PHE A 527 -10.55 26.34 -14.33
C PHE A 527 -9.84 25.99 -13.01
N ILE A 528 -8.65 26.56 -12.77
CA ILE A 528 -7.89 26.43 -11.51
C ILE A 528 -8.55 27.23 -10.38
N GLU A 529 -9.18 28.38 -10.68
CA GLU A 529 -9.92 29.17 -9.68
C GLU A 529 -11.31 28.57 -9.36
N ASN A 530 -11.98 27.93 -10.32
CA ASN A 530 -13.37 27.44 -10.16
C ASN A 530 -13.55 26.05 -9.52
N THR A 531 -12.47 25.36 -9.14
CA THR A 531 -12.57 24.11 -8.34
C THR A 531 -12.58 24.37 -6.83
N SER A 532 -12.55 25.64 -6.40
CA SER A 532 -12.46 26.04 -4.98
C SER A 532 -13.80 26.47 -4.34
N THR A 533 -14.95 26.37 -5.03
CA THR A 533 -16.26 26.71 -4.44
C THR A 533 -16.98 25.49 -3.85
N PRO A 534 -17.42 25.53 -2.59
CA PRO A 534 -18.24 24.47 -2.00
C PRO A 534 -19.65 24.48 -2.61
N VAL A 535 -20.17 23.30 -2.96
CA VAL A 535 -21.55 23.12 -3.42
C VAL A 535 -22.48 23.31 -2.23
N ASP A 536 -23.02 24.53 -2.10
CA ASP A 536 -23.98 24.86 -1.05
C ASP A 536 -25.38 24.31 -1.37
N ARG A 537 -26.00 23.71 -0.35
CA ARG A 537 -27.33 23.09 -0.37
C ARG A 537 -28.41 24.05 -0.89
N MET A 538 -29.06 23.71 -2.00
CA MET A 538 -30.35 24.34 -2.36
C MET A 538 -31.53 23.48 -1.95
N SER A 539 -32.24 24.00 -0.96
CA SER A 539 -33.51 23.50 -0.44
C SER A 539 -34.66 23.94 -1.35
N PHE A 540 -35.57 23.03 -1.69
CA PHE A 540 -36.82 23.34 -2.39
C PHE A 540 -37.80 24.03 -1.45
N ASN A 541 -38.49 25.08 -1.92
CA ASN A 541 -39.78 25.50 -1.33
C ASN A 541 -40.67 26.21 -2.36
N LEU A 542 -41.95 25.82 -2.37
CA LEU A 542 -43.13 26.42 -3.03
C LEU A 542 -44.28 26.44 -1.97
N PRO A 543 -45.40 27.20 -2.10
CA PRO A 543 -45.49 28.67 -2.10
C PRO A 543 -46.71 29.28 -1.32
N TRP A 544 -46.64 30.60 -1.00
CA TRP A 544 -47.71 31.62 -0.67
C TRP A 544 -48.47 31.59 0.69
N PRO A 545 -49.12 32.71 1.15
CA PRO A 545 -48.90 34.17 0.92
C PRO A 545 -48.94 35.05 2.20
N GLU A 546 -48.41 36.29 2.20
CA GLU A 546 -49.12 37.45 2.79
C GLU A 546 -48.53 38.86 2.46
N LYS A 547 -49.43 39.69 1.92
CA LYS A 547 -49.64 41.16 1.85
C LYS A 547 -48.56 42.24 2.18
N VAL A 548 -48.34 43.12 1.17
CA VAL A 548 -48.49 44.62 1.12
C VAL A 548 -47.68 45.49 2.14
N VAL A 549 -46.50 46.07 1.83
CA VAL A 549 -46.15 47.38 1.11
C VAL A 549 -46.23 48.64 2.02
N PRO A 550 -45.40 49.74 1.90
CA PRO A 550 -44.06 49.96 1.28
C PRO A 550 -43.10 50.95 2.04
N ASP A 551 -41.96 51.27 1.37
CA ASP A 551 -41.09 52.47 1.46
C ASP A 551 -40.07 52.53 2.63
N ARG A 552 -38.81 52.97 2.49
CA ARG A 552 -38.26 54.06 1.66
C ARG A 552 -36.70 54.06 1.67
N HIS A 553 -36.08 54.54 0.59
CA HIS A 553 -34.63 54.85 0.46
C HIS A 553 -34.22 56.19 1.10
N VAL A 554 -33.00 56.27 1.65
CA VAL A 554 -32.15 57.49 1.81
C VAL A 554 -30.69 57.00 1.82
N SER A 555 -29.82 57.20 0.83
CA SER A 555 -29.22 58.40 0.17
C SER A 555 -28.18 59.17 1.01
N SER A 556 -27.04 59.41 0.38
CA SER A 556 -25.72 59.71 0.95
C SER A 556 -25.46 61.21 1.20
N SER A 557 -26.33 61.88 1.96
CA SER A 557 -26.07 63.26 2.36
C SER A 557 -26.74 63.61 3.68
N ASP A 558 -26.04 63.33 4.78
CA ASP A 558 -26.13 64.15 5.99
C ASP A 558 -24.78 64.11 6.73
N ARG A 559 -23.98 65.15 6.47
CA ARG A 559 -22.87 65.58 7.32
C ARG A 559 -23.37 66.77 8.13
N VAL A 560 -23.03 66.84 9.43
CA VAL A 560 -22.25 67.91 10.09
C VAL A 560 -22.30 67.68 11.62
N GLY A 561 -21.14 67.75 12.30
CA GLY A 561 -21.09 68.03 13.74
C GLY A 561 -20.07 67.24 14.57
N LYS A 562 -18.76 67.56 14.46
CA LYS A 562 -17.72 67.31 15.47
C LYS A 562 -17.54 68.64 16.28
N PRO A 563 -16.90 68.74 17.49
CA PRO A 563 -15.61 68.08 17.76
C PRO A 563 -15.04 67.94 19.22
N TYR A 564 -13.86 67.31 19.28
CA TYR A 564 -12.71 67.47 20.20
C TYR A 564 -12.74 67.00 21.67
N ARG A 565 -11.91 65.98 21.97
CA ARG A 565 -10.66 66.13 22.76
C ARG A 565 -9.75 64.91 22.59
N GLY A 566 -8.42 65.11 22.41
CA GLY A 566 -7.42 64.04 22.58
C GLY A 566 -6.21 63.90 21.62
N VAL A 567 -5.81 64.97 20.91
CA VAL A 567 -4.49 65.33 20.29
C VAL A 567 -3.36 64.27 20.04
N LYS A 568 -3.06 64.03 18.74
CA LYS A 568 -1.81 64.17 17.89
C LYS A 568 -0.39 64.19 18.51
N PRO A 569 0.73 64.05 17.73
CA PRO A 569 0.95 63.58 16.33
C PRO A 569 2.17 62.63 16.16
N VAL A 570 2.52 62.32 14.91
CA VAL A 570 3.60 61.43 14.43
C VAL A 570 4.95 62.18 14.24
N PHE A 571 6.05 61.48 14.58
CA PHE A 571 7.52 61.71 14.40
C PHE A 571 8.33 62.66 15.32
N SER A 572 9.30 62.07 16.05
CA SER A 572 10.76 62.40 16.14
C SER A 572 11.38 61.51 17.26
N ILE A 573 12.13 60.44 16.95
CA ILE A 573 13.61 60.33 17.00
C ILE A 573 14.24 60.80 18.31
N GLY A 574 14.95 59.89 19.01
CA GLY A 574 15.96 60.21 20.02
C GLY A 574 16.15 59.16 21.14
N ASP A 575 16.91 58.11 20.82
CA ASP A 575 18.01 57.50 21.57
C ASP A 575 17.88 56.89 22.99
N GLU A 576 18.53 55.73 23.10
CA GLU A 576 19.16 55.05 24.26
C GLU A 576 18.40 53.99 25.11
N GLU A 577 18.68 52.73 24.73
CA GLU A 577 19.26 51.62 25.52
C GLU A 577 18.50 50.96 26.71
N GLU A 578 18.16 49.68 26.46
CA GLU A 578 18.47 48.45 27.25
C GLU A 578 17.48 47.80 28.27
N TYR A 579 17.34 46.46 28.05
CA TYR A 579 16.88 45.31 28.85
C TYR A 579 15.40 44.81 28.85
N ASP A 580 15.25 43.64 28.20
CA ASP A 580 14.47 42.42 28.50
C ASP A 580 12.94 42.46 28.69
N THR A 581 12.17 41.87 27.76
CA THR A 581 11.55 40.50 27.84
C THR A 581 10.54 40.24 26.71
N ASP A 582 10.67 39.08 26.05
CA ASP A 582 9.69 38.25 25.33
C ASP A 582 8.43 38.84 24.67
N GLU A 583 8.42 38.95 23.33
CA GLU A 583 7.23 38.65 22.51
C GLU A 583 7.66 38.04 21.15
N ILE A 584 7.37 36.75 20.96
CA ILE A 584 7.64 36.00 19.72
C ILE A 584 6.49 36.24 18.72
N ASP A 585 6.93 36.59 17.52
CA ASP A 585 6.19 36.88 16.31
C ASP A 585 5.38 35.66 15.80
N SER A 586 4.14 35.90 15.41
CA SER A 586 3.18 34.88 14.99
C SER A 586 2.61 35.18 13.61
N SER A 587 3.29 34.77 12.54
CA SER A 587 2.66 34.58 11.22
C SER A 587 3.54 33.81 10.22
N SER A 588 3.98 32.61 10.60
CA SER A 588 4.54 31.62 9.67
C SER A 588 4.12 30.21 10.07
N MET A 589 2.90 29.79 9.75
CA MET A 589 2.50 28.37 9.78
C MET A 589 1.51 28.08 8.64
N SER A 590 1.84 27.05 7.84
CA SER A 590 0.97 26.40 6.87
C SER A 590 -0.03 25.48 7.58
N ASP A 591 -1.20 25.30 6.96
CA ASP A 591 -2.40 24.76 7.60
C ASP A 591 -2.45 23.23 7.79
N ASP A 592 -1.37 22.48 7.53
CA ASP A 592 -1.31 21.02 7.77
C ASP A 592 -0.43 20.59 8.94
N ASP A 593 0.11 21.55 9.70
CA ASP A 593 0.50 21.33 11.10
C ASP A 593 -0.65 21.68 12.07
N ARG A 594 -1.89 21.76 11.55
CA ARG A 594 -3.08 21.77 12.40
C ARG A 594 -3.30 20.37 12.96
N LYS A 595 -2.46 19.99 13.92
CA LYS A 595 -2.87 19.03 14.95
C LYS A 595 -4.24 19.48 15.43
N GLU A 596 -5.28 18.70 15.12
CA GLU A 596 -6.67 19.11 15.33
C GLU A 596 -6.84 19.47 16.81
N ILE A 597 -7.01 20.76 17.09
CA ILE A 597 -7.13 21.27 18.46
C ILE A 597 -8.57 21.07 18.89
N VAL A 598 -8.77 20.15 19.82
CA VAL A 598 -10.08 19.79 20.33
C VAL A 598 -10.25 20.25 21.76
N ASN A 599 -11.47 20.64 22.11
CA ASN A 599 -11.84 20.86 23.51
C ASN A 599 -12.05 19.50 24.18
N ILE A 600 -11.30 19.26 25.26
CA ILE A 600 -11.27 17.97 25.95
C ILE A 600 -12.66 17.60 26.51
N GLN A 601 -13.39 18.56 27.08
CA GLN A 601 -14.71 18.31 27.66
C GLN A 601 -15.75 17.98 26.59
N THR A 602 -15.74 18.68 25.46
CA THR A 602 -16.65 18.42 24.34
C THR A 602 -16.44 17.01 23.77
N TRP A 603 -15.19 16.59 23.60
CA TRP A 603 -14.87 15.27 23.07
C TRP A 603 -15.13 14.14 24.06
N THR A 604 -14.88 14.37 25.34
CA THR A 604 -15.17 13.40 26.40
C THR A 604 -16.68 13.12 26.52
N ASN A 605 -17.50 14.14 26.26
CA ASN A 605 -18.97 14.04 26.37
C ASN A 605 -19.66 13.61 25.06
N LYS A 606 -18.92 13.21 24.02
CA LYS A 606 -19.56 12.73 22.79
C LYS A 606 -20.30 11.41 23.05
N PRO A 607 -21.49 11.21 22.46
CA PRO A 607 -22.34 10.05 22.73
C PRO A 607 -21.74 8.70 22.30
N ASP A 608 -20.73 8.71 21.42
CA ASP A 608 -20.01 7.51 20.93
C ASP A 608 -18.82 7.10 21.82
N VAL A 609 -18.41 7.97 22.75
CA VAL A 609 -17.34 7.68 23.72
C VAL A 609 -17.93 6.88 24.88
N LYS A 610 -17.52 5.61 24.98
CA LYS A 610 -17.98 4.69 26.03
C LYS A 610 -17.15 4.84 27.31
N HIS A 611 -15.86 5.12 27.16
CA HIS A 611 -14.94 5.24 28.29
C HIS A 611 -13.92 6.34 28.03
N HIS A 612 -13.61 7.09 29.09
CA HIS A 612 -12.59 8.13 29.14
C HIS A 612 -11.58 7.82 30.24
N ILE A 613 -10.30 7.82 29.89
CA ILE A 613 -9.22 7.45 30.79
C ILE A 613 -8.12 8.53 30.71
N PRO A 614 -7.88 9.30 31.79
CA PRO A 614 -6.73 10.20 31.85
C PRO A 614 -5.42 9.39 31.98
N CYS A 615 -4.38 9.77 31.23
CA CYS A 615 -3.10 9.07 31.18
C CYS A 615 -1.95 10.01 30.79
N ASN A 616 -0.72 9.51 30.73
CA ASN A 616 0.39 10.21 30.07
C ASN A 616 0.88 9.40 28.87
N GLU A 617 0.95 10.01 27.69
CA GLU A 617 1.61 9.40 26.53
C GLU A 617 3.12 9.41 26.72
N VAL A 618 3.78 8.29 26.43
CA VAL A 618 5.22 8.11 26.59
C VAL A 618 5.85 7.90 25.20
N LYS A 619 6.75 8.81 24.79
CA LYS A 619 7.50 8.68 23.54
C LYS A 619 8.71 7.76 23.69
N GLU A 620 9.28 7.33 22.56
CA GLU A 620 10.45 6.43 22.54
C GLU A 620 11.69 7.05 23.20
N THR A 621 11.80 8.38 23.14
CA THR A 621 12.81 9.18 23.86
C THR A 621 12.60 9.22 25.38
N GLY A 622 11.53 8.62 25.91
CA GLY A 622 11.19 8.62 27.34
C GLY A 622 10.42 9.86 27.82
N HIS A 623 10.26 10.87 26.97
CA HIS A 623 9.46 12.06 27.30
C HIS A 623 7.97 11.72 27.46
N MET A 624 7.36 12.32 28.49
CA MET A 624 5.95 12.10 28.85
C MET A 624 5.12 13.35 28.60
N PHE A 625 3.93 13.16 28.03
CA PHE A 625 2.97 14.22 27.78
C PHE A 625 1.63 13.89 28.45
N PRO A 626 1.00 14.82 29.19
CA PRO A 626 -0.36 14.64 29.70
C PRO A 626 -1.36 14.41 28.57
N SER A 627 -2.15 13.35 28.66
CA SER A 627 -3.06 12.91 27.60
C SER A 627 -4.35 12.28 28.13
N HIS A 628 -5.34 12.13 27.26
CA HIS A 628 -6.58 11.42 27.53
C HIS A 628 -6.83 10.36 26.46
N LEU A 629 -7.09 9.13 26.90
CA LEU A 629 -7.56 8.05 26.05
C LEU A 629 -9.09 8.03 26.02
N LEU A 630 -9.67 8.11 24.83
CA LEU A 630 -11.10 7.94 24.60
C LEU A 630 -11.34 6.63 23.85
N ILE A 631 -12.21 5.78 24.40
CA ILE A 631 -12.56 4.48 23.80
C ILE A 631 -13.98 4.57 23.30
N THR A 632 -14.16 4.40 21.98
CA THR A 632 -15.46 4.29 21.33
C THR A 632 -15.83 2.82 21.12
N ALA A 633 -16.89 2.54 20.36
CA ALA A 633 -17.25 1.17 20.00
C ALA A 633 -16.18 0.47 19.12
N THR A 634 -15.44 1.23 18.31
CA THR A 634 -14.57 0.69 17.26
C THR A 634 -13.14 1.21 17.30
N HIS A 635 -12.88 2.35 17.98
CA HIS A 635 -11.58 3.02 17.97
C HIS A 635 -11.14 3.46 19.36
N MET A 636 -9.83 3.60 19.51
CA MET A 636 -9.14 4.25 20.62
C MET A 636 -8.51 5.54 20.11
N TYR A 637 -8.81 6.66 20.76
CA TYR A 637 -8.25 7.97 20.46
C TYR A 637 -7.32 8.42 21.57
N CYS A 638 -6.18 9.00 21.22
CA CYS A 638 -5.29 9.69 22.15
C CYS A 638 -5.36 11.20 21.93
N LEU A 639 -5.76 11.93 22.97
CA LEU A 639 -5.78 13.39 23.00
C LEU A 639 -4.65 13.91 23.89
N ARG A 640 -3.63 14.57 23.33
CA ARG A 640 -2.51 15.13 24.10
C ARG A 640 -2.79 16.57 24.50
N GLU A 641 -2.70 16.89 25.78
CA GLU A 641 -2.93 18.26 26.28
C GLU A 641 -1.93 19.28 25.73
N ILE A 642 -2.41 20.49 25.47
CA ILE A 642 -1.58 21.61 25.02
C ILE A 642 -1.09 22.40 26.24
N ALA A 643 0.22 22.37 26.52
CA ALA A 643 0.81 23.03 27.69
C ALA A 643 0.52 24.54 27.76
N SER A 644 0.45 25.22 26.61
CA SER A 644 0.15 26.66 26.53
C SER A 644 -1.34 27.01 26.64
N ARG A 645 -2.26 26.04 26.56
CA ARG A 645 -3.71 26.30 26.47
C ARG A 645 -4.53 25.26 27.24
N LYS A 646 -4.82 25.55 28.52
CA LYS A 646 -5.61 24.68 29.41
C LYS A 646 -6.99 24.34 28.84
N GLY A 647 -7.36 23.06 28.87
CA GLY A 647 -8.66 22.54 28.41
C GLY A 647 -8.72 22.16 26.92
N PHE A 648 -7.63 22.33 26.19
CA PHE A 648 -7.50 21.95 24.78
C PHE A 648 -6.41 20.87 24.60
N ALA A 649 -6.62 19.98 23.64
CA ALA A 649 -5.71 18.89 23.32
C ALA A 649 -5.55 18.73 21.80
N TYR A 650 -4.41 18.20 21.38
CA TYR A 650 -4.17 17.71 20.02
C TYR A 650 -4.68 16.27 19.90
N ILE A 651 -5.42 15.95 18.84
CA ILE A 651 -5.66 14.54 18.50
C ILE A 651 -4.33 13.95 18.00
N GLN A 652 -3.74 13.07 18.80
CA GLN A 652 -2.42 12.53 18.53
C GLN A 652 -2.46 11.18 17.80
N SER A 653 -3.46 10.35 18.10
CA SER A 653 -3.66 9.08 17.41
C SER A 653 -5.12 8.67 17.36
N ARG A 654 -5.46 7.89 16.34
CA ARG A 654 -6.76 7.26 16.12
C ARG A 654 -6.52 5.83 15.66
N GLN A 655 -6.60 4.88 16.58
CA GLN A 655 -6.35 3.47 16.31
C GLN A 655 -7.65 2.68 16.37
N ALA A 656 -7.82 1.72 15.46
CA ALA A 656 -8.96 0.81 15.53
C ALA A 656 -8.75 -0.23 16.65
N LEU A 657 -9.81 -0.68 17.33
CA LEU A 657 -9.69 -1.60 18.46
C LEU A 657 -9.37 -3.03 18.02
N ASN A 658 -9.86 -3.46 16.86
CA ASN A 658 -9.53 -4.74 16.24
C ASN A 658 -8.06 -4.87 15.83
N SER A 659 -7.37 -3.77 15.55
CA SER A 659 -5.96 -3.80 15.22
C SER A 659 -5.10 -3.98 16.46
N VAL A 660 -5.65 -3.97 17.67
CA VAL A 660 -4.88 -4.25 18.89
C VAL A 660 -4.47 -5.72 18.93
N VAL A 661 -3.26 -6.02 18.48
CA VAL A 661 -2.76 -7.41 18.45
C VAL A 661 -2.14 -7.81 19.79
N LYS A 662 -1.57 -6.86 20.53
CA LYS A 662 -0.97 -7.15 21.84
C LYS A 662 -1.08 -5.97 22.79
N ILE A 663 -1.46 -6.26 24.03
CA ILE A 663 -1.41 -5.30 25.15
C ILE A 663 -0.43 -5.85 26.19
N THR A 664 0.66 -5.15 26.43
CA THR A 664 1.68 -5.53 27.41
C THR A 664 1.79 -4.51 28.54
N SER A 665 2.22 -4.98 29.70
CA SER A 665 2.52 -4.17 30.88
C SER A 665 3.87 -4.60 31.44
N LYS A 666 4.70 -3.66 31.91
CA LYS A 666 6.00 -3.98 32.50
C LYS A 666 5.82 -4.42 33.97
N LYS A 667 6.38 -5.58 34.37
CA LYS A 667 6.26 -6.12 35.74
C LYS A 667 6.66 -5.16 36.87
N LYS A 668 7.66 -4.29 36.62
CA LYS A 668 8.12 -3.28 37.60
C LYS A 668 7.27 -1.99 37.61
N HIS A 669 6.50 -1.72 36.54
CA HIS A 669 5.65 -0.55 36.38
C HIS A 669 4.31 -0.96 35.77
N PRO A 670 3.38 -1.51 36.57
CA PRO A 670 2.11 -2.03 36.07
C PRO A 670 1.23 -0.95 35.43
N GLU A 671 1.46 0.31 35.78
CA GLU A 671 0.79 1.49 35.23
C GLU A 671 1.23 1.82 33.80
N LEU A 672 2.40 1.35 33.33
CA LEU A 672 2.86 1.57 31.97
C LEU A 672 2.32 0.47 31.04
N ILE A 673 1.35 0.84 30.22
CA ILE A 673 0.69 -0.04 29.25
C ILE A 673 1.19 0.28 27.85
N THR A 674 1.56 -0.75 27.11
CA THR A 674 1.95 -0.66 25.70
C THR A 674 0.89 -1.35 24.86
N PHE A 675 0.27 -0.61 23.95
CA PHE A 675 -0.63 -1.12 22.93
C PHE A 675 0.16 -1.28 21.64
N LYS A 676 0.11 -2.48 21.08
CA LYS A 676 0.65 -2.77 19.75
C LYS A 676 -0.54 -2.97 18.81
N PHE A 677 -0.63 -2.11 17.81
CA PHE A 677 -1.62 -2.15 16.75
C PHE A 677 -1.02 -2.78 15.51
N GLY A 678 -1.83 -3.48 14.73
CA GLY A 678 -1.34 -4.35 13.66
C GLY A 678 -2.44 -5.25 13.11
N SER A 679 -2.06 -6.16 12.22
CA SER A 679 -2.94 -7.20 11.68
C SER A 679 -2.32 -8.57 11.93
N ASN A 680 -3.15 -9.62 11.96
CA ASN A 680 -2.72 -10.96 12.37
C ASN A 680 -2.88 -11.92 11.19
N ASN A 681 -1.81 -12.15 10.45
CA ASN A 681 -1.81 -12.99 9.26
C ASN A 681 -1.28 -14.40 9.58
N SER A 682 -1.53 -15.36 8.68
CA SER A 682 -1.05 -16.75 8.78
C SER A 682 0.48 -16.93 8.83
N ALA A 683 1.25 -15.84 8.73
CA ALA A 683 2.71 -15.78 8.76
C ALA A 683 3.29 -15.00 9.96
N GLY A 684 2.44 -14.58 10.91
CA GLY A 684 2.85 -13.81 12.10
C GLY A 684 2.02 -12.55 12.34
N VAL A 685 2.31 -11.86 13.45
CA VAL A 685 1.67 -10.59 13.86
C VAL A 685 2.46 -9.41 13.28
N GLU A 686 1.89 -8.70 12.31
CA GLU A 686 2.49 -7.49 11.70
C GLU A 686 2.04 -6.25 12.49
N ILE A 687 2.98 -5.52 13.10
CA ILE A 687 2.69 -4.38 13.98
C ILE A 687 2.76 -3.08 13.18
N SER A 688 1.62 -2.42 12.97
CA SER A 688 1.50 -1.14 12.28
C SER A 688 1.78 0.08 13.17
N ALA A 689 1.55 -0.02 14.48
CA ALA A 689 1.87 1.06 15.42
C ALA A 689 2.12 0.56 16.84
N VAL A 690 2.98 1.25 17.59
CA VAL A 690 3.21 0.99 19.01
C VAL A 690 2.99 2.26 19.81
N GLU A 691 2.05 2.22 20.73
CA GLU A 691 1.71 3.36 21.59
C GLU A 691 1.87 2.99 23.06
N ARG A 692 2.51 3.87 23.84
CA ARG A 692 2.84 3.64 25.24
C ARG A 692 2.16 4.69 26.11
N TYR A 693 1.46 4.25 27.15
CA TYR A 693 0.69 5.10 28.05
C TYR A 693 0.94 4.74 29.50
N LEU A 694 1.16 5.74 30.34
CA LEU A 694 1.14 5.61 31.79
C LEU A 694 -0.29 5.87 32.29
N ILE A 695 -0.95 4.84 32.80
CA ILE A 695 -2.37 4.85 33.20
C ILE A 695 -2.47 4.57 34.71
N PRO A 696 -2.96 5.53 35.53
CA PRO A 696 -3.03 5.39 36.99
C PRO A 696 -3.84 4.17 37.50
N ASN A 697 -4.90 3.78 36.78
CA ASN A 697 -5.73 2.59 37.08
C ASN A 697 -5.64 1.57 35.94
N ALA A 698 -4.42 1.19 35.56
CA ALA A 698 -4.16 0.36 34.37
C ALA A 698 -4.91 -0.97 34.34
N GLY A 699 -5.19 -1.60 35.49
CA GLY A 699 -5.93 -2.86 35.57
C GLY A 699 -7.38 -2.74 35.07
N ASP A 700 -8.11 -1.74 35.55
CA ASP A 700 -9.50 -1.49 35.16
C ASP A 700 -9.60 -0.96 33.72
N ALA A 701 -8.69 -0.07 33.34
CA ALA A 701 -8.58 0.46 31.97
C ALA A 701 -8.33 -0.65 30.94
N THR A 702 -7.37 -1.53 31.20
CA THR A 702 -7.03 -2.63 30.28
C THR A 702 -8.16 -3.65 30.19
N LYS A 703 -8.86 -3.92 31.30
CA LYS A 703 -10.03 -4.81 31.31
C LYS A 703 -11.14 -4.28 30.41
N VAL A 704 -11.43 -2.99 30.48
CA VAL A 704 -12.43 -2.32 29.65
C VAL A 704 -12.03 -2.37 28.16
N ILE A 705 -10.78 -2.08 27.83
CA ILE A 705 -10.29 -2.11 26.43
C ILE A 705 -10.37 -3.54 25.86
N LYS A 706 -9.87 -4.54 26.60
CA LYS A 706 -9.95 -5.96 26.18
C LYS A 706 -11.40 -6.43 25.98
N GLN A 707 -12.32 -5.98 26.82
CA GLN A 707 -13.74 -6.28 26.67
C GLN A 707 -14.38 -5.66 25.42
N GLN A 708 -13.83 -4.56 24.88
CA GLN A 708 -14.30 -4.03 23.59
C GLN A 708 -13.66 -4.77 22.40
N ILE A 709 -12.40 -5.20 22.50
CA ILE A 709 -11.69 -5.94 21.45
C ILE A 709 -12.35 -7.31 21.19
N MET A 710 -12.65 -8.07 22.23
CA MET A 710 -13.28 -9.40 22.10
C MET A 710 -14.68 -9.39 21.48
N ARG A 711 -15.26 -8.21 21.24
CA ARG A 711 -16.62 -8.12 20.70
C ARG A 711 -16.69 -8.40 19.20
N LEU A 712 -15.57 -8.44 18.47
CA LEU A 712 -15.45 -8.18 17.01
C LEU A 712 -15.25 -9.39 16.03
N GLN A 713 -15.21 -10.68 16.43
CA GLN A 713 -14.83 -11.79 15.49
C GLN A 713 -15.57 -13.14 15.69
N VAL A 714 -15.89 -13.88 14.61
CA VAL A 714 -16.31 -15.31 14.66
C VAL A 714 -15.16 -16.16 15.18
N THR A 715 -15.40 -16.90 16.27
CA THR A 715 -14.37 -17.67 16.97
C THR A 715 -14.61 -19.18 16.85
N GLY A 716 -13.63 -20.00 17.25
CA GLY A 716 -13.82 -21.44 17.43
C GLY A 716 -14.77 -21.82 18.59
N VAL A 717 -15.23 -20.86 19.39
CA VAL A 717 -16.13 -21.14 20.52
C VAL A 717 -17.57 -20.80 20.13
N LYS A 718 -18.39 -21.82 19.87
CA LYS A 718 -19.79 -21.68 19.46
C LYS A 718 -20.61 -20.78 20.41
N ALA A 719 -20.49 -20.98 21.71
CA ALA A 719 -21.22 -20.21 22.72
C ALA A 719 -20.94 -18.69 22.63
N ASP A 720 -19.70 -18.31 22.34
CA ASP A 720 -19.31 -16.91 22.17
C ASP A 720 -19.95 -16.32 20.90
N ASN A 721 -19.97 -17.09 19.82
CA ASN A 721 -20.63 -16.70 18.57
C ASN A 721 -22.14 -16.49 18.77
N LEU A 722 -22.81 -17.40 19.47
CA LEU A 722 -24.24 -17.29 19.78
C LEU A 722 -24.54 -16.09 20.69
N SER A 723 -23.73 -15.86 21.72
CA SER A 723 -23.89 -14.70 22.60
C SER A 723 -23.69 -13.38 21.86
N ARG A 724 -22.75 -13.31 20.91
CA ARG A 724 -22.51 -12.12 20.09
C ARG A 724 -23.64 -11.91 19.08
N ALA A 725 -24.08 -12.95 18.39
CA ALA A 725 -25.23 -12.89 17.49
C ALA A 725 -26.47 -12.37 18.21
N ARG A 726 -26.76 -12.89 19.41
CA ARG A 726 -27.88 -12.40 20.24
C ARG A 726 -27.77 -10.91 20.56
N ARG A 727 -26.57 -10.44 20.91
CA ARG A 727 -26.31 -9.01 21.20
C ARG A 727 -26.53 -8.13 19.97
N LEU A 728 -25.98 -8.52 18.82
CA LEU A 728 -26.07 -7.74 17.58
C LEU A 728 -27.51 -7.71 17.03
N VAL A 729 -28.26 -8.81 17.14
CA VAL A 729 -29.69 -8.83 16.77
C VAL A 729 -30.48 -7.86 17.66
N LYS A 730 -30.20 -7.86 18.97
CA LYS A 730 -30.83 -6.93 19.91
C LYS A 730 -30.48 -5.46 19.61
N GLU A 731 -29.23 -5.20 19.23
CA GLU A 731 -28.79 -3.86 18.81
C GLU A 731 -29.52 -3.41 17.54
N ALA A 732 -29.56 -4.27 16.51
CA ALA A 732 -30.22 -3.98 15.26
C ALA A 732 -31.72 -3.71 15.45
N ALA A 733 -32.39 -4.52 16.26
CA ALA A 733 -33.79 -4.30 16.63
C ALA A 733 -33.99 -3.00 17.41
N GLY A 734 -33.06 -2.66 18.32
CA GLY A 734 -33.07 -1.42 19.08
C GLY A 734 -32.96 -0.16 18.22
N GLN A 735 -32.34 -0.25 17.05
CA GLN A 735 -32.27 0.81 16.04
C GLN A 735 -33.43 0.79 15.03
N GLY A 736 -34.47 -0.02 15.27
CA GLY A 736 -35.66 -0.10 14.42
C GLY A 736 -35.60 -1.14 13.30
N GLY A 737 -34.58 -2.00 13.28
CA GLY A 737 -34.48 -3.10 12.30
C GLY A 737 -35.66 -4.07 12.41
N GLN A 738 -36.41 -4.24 11.33
CA GLN A 738 -37.58 -5.14 11.26
C GLN A 738 -37.23 -6.52 10.70
N LEU A 739 -36.19 -6.58 9.86
CA LEU A 739 -35.59 -7.80 9.33
C LEU A 739 -34.08 -7.73 9.59
N VAL A 740 -33.54 -8.74 10.26
CA VAL A 740 -32.12 -8.84 10.60
C VAL A 740 -31.52 -10.03 9.87
N LEU A 741 -30.37 -9.84 9.22
CA LEU A 741 -29.66 -10.85 8.45
C LEU A 741 -28.29 -11.13 9.09
N LEU A 742 -28.07 -12.37 9.51
CA LEU A 742 -26.77 -12.87 9.98
C LEU A 742 -25.95 -13.45 8.82
N PRO A 743 -24.61 -13.59 8.98
CA PRO A 743 -23.74 -14.10 7.92
C PRO A 743 -23.72 -15.63 7.79
N GLU A 744 -23.11 -16.13 6.71
CA GLU A 744 -22.88 -17.58 6.51
C GLU A 744 -21.97 -18.14 7.62
N CYS A 745 -22.30 -19.34 8.10
CA CYS A 745 -21.56 -20.07 9.13
C CYS A 745 -21.31 -19.21 10.39
N PHE A 746 -22.27 -18.41 10.83
CA PHE A 746 -22.05 -17.43 11.91
C PHE A 746 -21.70 -18.09 13.26
N ASN A 747 -22.07 -19.36 13.46
CA ASN A 747 -21.92 -20.07 14.72
C ASN A 747 -20.59 -20.85 14.85
N SER A 748 -19.81 -20.99 13.77
CA SER A 748 -18.59 -21.81 13.75
C SER A 748 -17.59 -21.35 12.68
N PRO A 749 -16.29 -21.72 12.79
CA PRO A 749 -15.34 -21.50 11.70
C PRO A 749 -15.78 -22.19 10.39
N TYR A 750 -15.51 -21.55 9.25
CA TYR A 750 -15.87 -22.08 7.94
C TYR A 750 -14.75 -22.96 7.36
N GLY A 751 -15.04 -24.25 7.14
CA GLY A 751 -14.09 -25.20 6.56
C GLY A 751 -14.59 -26.65 6.66
N THR A 752 -14.19 -27.49 5.70
CA THR A 752 -14.60 -28.91 5.63
C THR A 752 -14.25 -29.69 6.90
N ASN A 753 -13.13 -29.37 7.54
CA ASN A 753 -12.70 -29.98 8.79
C ASN A 753 -13.58 -29.60 10.00
N PHE A 754 -14.35 -28.52 9.93
CA PHE A 754 -15.16 -28.02 11.04
C PHE A 754 -16.63 -28.40 10.92
N PHE A 755 -17.16 -28.59 9.70
CA PHE A 755 -18.61 -28.77 9.53
C PHE A 755 -19.18 -29.95 10.33
N SER A 756 -18.48 -31.09 10.38
CA SER A 756 -18.94 -32.26 11.13
C SER A 756 -18.90 -32.06 12.65
N GLU A 757 -17.88 -31.36 13.15
CA GLU A 757 -17.69 -31.09 14.58
C GLU A 757 -18.75 -30.10 15.10
N TYR A 758 -19.07 -29.07 14.31
CA TYR A 758 -19.96 -27.99 14.74
C TYR A 758 -21.41 -28.20 14.32
N ALA A 759 -21.70 -29.24 13.53
CA ALA A 759 -23.04 -29.53 13.01
C ALA A 759 -24.08 -29.69 14.11
N GLU A 760 -25.29 -29.21 13.82
CA GLU A 760 -26.45 -29.36 14.70
C GLU A 760 -27.66 -29.89 13.93
N ARG A 761 -28.52 -30.63 14.61
CA ARG A 761 -29.88 -30.85 14.10
C ARG A 761 -30.66 -29.55 14.20
N ILE A 762 -31.62 -29.35 13.32
CA ILE A 762 -32.56 -28.22 13.39
C ILE A 762 -33.94 -28.79 13.77
N PRO A 763 -34.48 -28.50 14.98
CA PRO A 763 -33.96 -27.56 15.98
C PRO A 763 -32.79 -28.11 16.82
N GLY A 764 -31.89 -27.21 17.21
CA GLY A 764 -30.68 -27.40 18.02
C GLY A 764 -30.27 -26.10 18.74
N GLU A 765 -29.14 -26.11 19.45
CA GLU A 765 -28.66 -25.01 20.31
C GLU A 765 -28.69 -23.65 19.60
N SER A 766 -28.07 -23.56 18.44
CA SER A 766 -27.97 -22.32 17.64
C SER A 766 -29.36 -21.81 17.25
N THR A 767 -30.21 -22.70 16.72
CA THR A 767 -31.57 -22.31 16.27
C THR A 767 -32.51 -21.99 17.43
N GLN A 768 -32.31 -22.54 18.62
CA GLN A 768 -33.09 -22.18 19.81
C GLN A 768 -32.74 -20.76 20.26
N VAL A 769 -31.45 -20.42 20.34
CA VAL A 769 -31.02 -19.05 20.64
C VAL A 769 -31.56 -18.05 19.61
N LEU A 770 -31.53 -18.41 18.32
CA LEU A 770 -32.07 -17.56 17.25
C LEU A 770 -33.61 -17.39 17.34
N SER A 771 -34.34 -18.46 17.65
CA SER A 771 -35.79 -18.43 17.89
C SER A 771 -36.14 -17.50 19.07
N GLU A 772 -35.43 -17.64 20.19
CA GLU A 772 -35.64 -16.83 21.38
C GLU A 772 -35.36 -15.35 21.11
N VAL A 773 -34.22 -15.02 20.50
CA VAL A 773 -33.86 -13.62 20.24
C VAL A 773 -34.78 -12.96 19.21
N ALA A 774 -35.24 -13.70 18.19
CA ALA A 774 -36.24 -13.19 17.24
C ALA A 774 -37.54 -12.82 17.94
N LYS A 775 -38.03 -13.69 18.84
CA LYS A 775 -39.23 -13.46 19.65
C LYS A 775 -39.09 -12.30 20.63
N GLU A 776 -37.96 -12.24 21.35
CA GLU A 776 -37.69 -11.19 22.33
C GLU A 776 -37.69 -9.81 21.70
N ASN A 777 -37.17 -9.69 20.47
CA ASN A 777 -37.00 -8.43 19.77
C ASN A 777 -38.10 -8.15 18.73
N LYS A 778 -38.99 -9.12 18.48
CA LYS A 778 -40.10 -9.03 17.51
C LYS A 778 -39.66 -8.68 16.09
N VAL A 779 -38.59 -9.33 15.62
CA VAL A 779 -38.01 -9.13 14.29
C VAL A 779 -38.10 -10.39 13.44
N TYR A 780 -38.11 -10.24 12.12
CA TYR A 780 -37.80 -11.35 11.22
C TYR A 780 -36.29 -11.58 11.24
N LEU A 781 -35.85 -12.76 11.63
CA LEU A 781 -34.42 -13.08 11.74
C LEU A 781 -34.04 -14.12 10.69
N VAL A 782 -33.30 -13.69 9.68
CA VAL A 782 -32.61 -14.58 8.75
C VAL A 782 -31.31 -15.00 9.41
N GLY A 783 -31.31 -16.20 9.98
CA GLY A 783 -30.25 -16.74 10.85
C GLY A 783 -28.97 -17.15 10.11
N GLY A 784 -28.56 -16.41 9.08
CA GLY A 784 -27.32 -16.66 8.36
C GLY A 784 -27.25 -18.08 7.84
N SER A 785 -26.20 -18.81 8.17
CA SER A 785 -26.27 -20.27 8.08
C SER A 785 -25.46 -20.97 9.17
N ILE A 786 -25.76 -22.25 9.38
CA ILE A 786 -25.04 -23.18 10.26
C ILE A 786 -24.83 -24.51 9.55
N PRO A 787 -23.80 -25.30 9.92
CA PRO A 787 -23.74 -26.70 9.53
C PRO A 787 -24.90 -27.47 10.19
N GLU A 788 -25.76 -28.08 9.37
CA GLU A 788 -26.91 -28.88 9.79
C GLU A 788 -26.61 -30.37 9.60
N GLU A 789 -26.87 -31.20 10.61
CA GLU A 789 -26.94 -32.65 10.46
C GLU A 789 -28.40 -33.10 10.26
N ASP A 790 -28.67 -33.84 9.18
CA ASP A 790 -29.96 -34.50 8.96
C ASP A 790 -29.78 -35.82 8.21
N GLY A 791 -30.33 -36.91 8.76
CA GLY A 791 -30.31 -38.22 8.12
C GLY A 791 -28.92 -38.77 7.80
N GLY A 792 -27.89 -38.43 8.60
CA GLY A 792 -26.49 -38.83 8.36
C GLY A 792 -25.80 -38.03 7.26
N LYS A 793 -26.40 -36.94 6.77
CA LYS A 793 -25.81 -35.98 5.84
C LYS A 793 -25.63 -34.64 6.54
N LEU A 794 -24.64 -33.88 6.08
CA LEU A 794 -24.39 -32.52 6.53
C LEU A 794 -24.85 -31.54 5.47
N TYR A 795 -25.41 -30.39 5.86
CA TYR A 795 -25.88 -29.33 4.99
C TYR A 795 -25.40 -27.97 5.47
N ASN A 796 -25.27 -27.00 4.58
CA ASN A 796 -25.12 -25.58 4.95
C ASN A 796 -26.51 -24.94 4.92
N SER A 797 -27.05 -24.63 6.10
CA SER A 797 -28.50 -24.36 6.26
C SER A 797 -28.78 -23.01 6.90
N CYS A 798 -29.60 -22.20 6.22
CA CYS A 798 -30.15 -20.95 6.70
C CYS A 798 -31.55 -21.19 7.30
N ALA A 799 -31.69 -20.91 8.60
CA ALA A 799 -32.98 -20.93 9.30
C ALA A 799 -33.53 -19.51 9.44
N VAL A 800 -34.79 -19.29 9.09
CA VAL A 800 -35.47 -17.99 9.21
C VAL A 800 -36.54 -18.08 10.28
N PHE A 801 -36.55 -17.12 11.20
CA PHE A 801 -37.50 -17.04 12.30
C PHE A 801 -38.42 -15.83 12.16
N GLY A 802 -39.71 -16.04 12.45
CA GLY A 802 -40.69 -14.98 12.57
C GLY A 802 -40.55 -14.17 13.88
N PRO A 803 -41.27 -13.04 13.99
CA PRO A 803 -41.24 -12.17 15.18
C PRO A 803 -41.84 -12.82 16.44
N ASP A 804 -42.50 -13.96 16.30
CA ASP A 804 -43.00 -14.83 17.37
C ASP A 804 -42.00 -15.92 17.80
N GLY A 805 -40.87 -16.02 17.09
CA GLY A 805 -39.83 -17.03 17.27
C GLY A 805 -40.07 -18.32 16.49
N GLU A 806 -41.13 -18.43 15.68
CA GLU A 806 -41.38 -19.64 14.90
C GLU A 806 -40.41 -19.78 13.73
N LEU A 807 -39.95 -21.00 13.44
CA LEU A 807 -39.15 -21.30 12.26
C LEU A 807 -40.05 -21.26 11.02
N ILE A 808 -39.96 -20.18 10.24
CA ILE A 808 -40.83 -19.94 9.07
C ILE A 808 -40.21 -20.45 7.75
N LEU A 809 -38.90 -20.65 7.70
CA LEU A 809 -38.20 -21.19 6.53
C LEU A 809 -36.89 -21.87 6.93
N LYS A 810 -36.55 -22.95 6.24
CA LYS A 810 -35.21 -23.55 6.25
C LYS A 810 -34.72 -23.70 4.81
N HIS A 811 -33.64 -23.01 4.46
CA HIS A 811 -33.00 -23.08 3.15
C HIS A 811 -31.68 -23.83 3.27
N ARG A 812 -31.50 -24.89 2.48
CA ARG A 812 -30.23 -25.60 2.34
C ARG A 812 -29.54 -25.08 1.08
N LYS A 813 -28.27 -24.70 1.20
CA LYS A 813 -27.43 -24.22 0.08
C LYS A 813 -27.54 -25.16 -1.11
N ILE A 814 -28.00 -24.66 -2.26
CA ILE A 814 -28.29 -25.50 -3.42
C ILE A 814 -27.00 -25.78 -4.18
N HIS A 815 -26.17 -24.76 -4.37
CA HIS A 815 -24.91 -24.85 -5.09
C HIS A 815 -23.73 -24.84 -4.11
N LEU A 816 -23.05 -25.98 -3.98
CA LEU A 816 -21.88 -26.13 -3.12
C LEU A 816 -20.64 -25.45 -3.73
N PHE A 817 -19.78 -24.91 -2.88
CA PHE A 817 -18.57 -24.18 -3.26
C PHE A 817 -17.43 -25.14 -3.60
N ASP A 818 -17.43 -25.66 -4.82
CA ASP A 818 -16.36 -26.48 -5.36
C ASP A 818 -15.56 -25.69 -6.41
N ILE A 819 -14.39 -25.17 -6.01
CA ILE A 819 -13.49 -24.42 -6.90
C ILE A 819 -12.05 -24.92 -6.76
N ASP A 820 -11.30 -24.84 -7.87
CA ASP A 820 -9.86 -25.04 -7.92
C ASP A 820 -9.25 -23.95 -8.81
N VAL A 821 -8.66 -22.93 -8.19
CA VAL A 821 -7.93 -21.85 -8.84
C VAL A 821 -6.44 -22.11 -8.61
N PRO A 822 -5.70 -22.61 -9.63
CA PRO A 822 -4.32 -23.04 -9.47
C PRO A 822 -3.43 -21.94 -8.86
N GLY A 823 -2.70 -22.30 -7.82
CA GLY A 823 -1.79 -21.39 -7.11
C GLY A 823 -2.46 -20.30 -6.26
N LYS A 824 -3.80 -20.31 -6.12
CA LYS A 824 -4.53 -19.36 -5.26
C LYS A 824 -5.41 -20.05 -4.22
N ILE A 825 -6.45 -20.78 -4.64
CA ILE A 825 -7.41 -21.39 -3.72
C ILE A 825 -8.03 -22.65 -4.32
N ARG A 826 -8.03 -23.73 -3.53
CA ARG A 826 -8.83 -24.93 -3.77
C ARG A 826 -9.74 -25.15 -2.57
N PHE A 827 -11.04 -25.25 -2.81
CA PHE A 827 -12.02 -25.53 -1.78
C PHE A 827 -13.10 -26.42 -2.37
N GLN A 828 -13.42 -27.52 -1.68
CA GLN A 828 -14.38 -28.52 -2.16
C GLN A 828 -15.40 -28.83 -1.07
N GLU A 829 -16.43 -27.98 -0.97
CA GLU A 829 -17.48 -28.09 0.05
C GLU A 829 -18.24 -29.43 -0.05
N SER A 830 -18.33 -30.01 -1.25
CA SER A 830 -18.99 -31.29 -1.52
C SER A 830 -18.28 -32.52 -0.95
N GLU A 831 -17.03 -32.40 -0.48
CA GLU A 831 -16.35 -33.50 0.24
C GLU A 831 -17.03 -33.80 1.59
N THR A 832 -17.73 -32.82 2.17
CA THR A 832 -18.33 -32.93 3.50
C THR A 832 -19.83 -32.61 3.50
N LEU A 833 -20.28 -31.62 2.73
CA LEU A 833 -21.67 -31.17 2.71
C LEU A 833 -22.46 -31.76 1.53
N SER A 834 -23.77 -31.88 1.73
CA SER A 834 -24.76 -32.27 0.73
C SER A 834 -25.54 -31.04 0.25
N PRO A 835 -25.91 -30.97 -1.04
CA PRO A 835 -26.67 -29.86 -1.58
C PRO A 835 -28.14 -29.90 -1.15
N GLY A 836 -28.75 -28.73 -1.05
CA GLY A 836 -30.20 -28.57 -0.96
C GLY A 836 -30.91 -28.85 -2.29
N ASN A 837 -32.21 -29.10 -2.22
CA ASN A 837 -33.04 -29.51 -3.37
C ASN A 837 -34.32 -28.69 -3.54
N SER A 838 -34.46 -27.54 -2.86
CA SER A 838 -35.70 -26.75 -2.90
C SER A 838 -35.44 -25.24 -2.99
N LEU A 839 -36.36 -24.54 -3.66
CA LEU A 839 -36.41 -23.08 -3.69
C LEU A 839 -37.01 -22.57 -2.38
N SER A 840 -36.41 -21.55 -1.77
CA SER A 840 -36.78 -21.10 -0.42
C SER A 840 -37.14 -19.61 -0.39
N MET A 841 -38.39 -19.31 -0.06
CA MET A 841 -38.91 -17.95 0.05
C MET A 841 -39.84 -17.86 1.25
N PHE A 842 -39.91 -16.70 1.89
CA PHE A 842 -40.86 -16.41 2.97
C PHE A 842 -41.51 -15.05 2.76
N GLU A 843 -42.64 -14.84 3.42
CA GLU A 843 -43.39 -13.59 3.35
C GLU A 843 -43.23 -12.79 4.64
N THR A 844 -43.11 -11.48 4.49
CA THR A 844 -43.17 -10.50 5.57
C THR A 844 -44.37 -9.57 5.32
N PRO A 845 -44.79 -8.73 6.29
CA PRO A 845 -45.83 -7.74 6.06
C PRO A 845 -45.45 -6.69 5.00
N PHE A 846 -44.17 -6.61 4.64
CA PHE A 846 -43.63 -5.61 3.71
C PHE A 846 -43.50 -6.19 2.31
N CYS A 847 -42.78 -7.31 2.18
CA CYS A 847 -42.52 -7.96 0.89
C CYS A 847 -42.20 -9.45 1.02
N LYS A 848 -42.14 -10.12 -0.13
CA LYS A 848 -41.66 -11.49 -0.25
C LYS A 848 -40.15 -11.52 -0.43
N VAL A 849 -39.49 -12.40 0.33
CA VAL A 849 -38.03 -12.50 0.42
C VAL A 849 -37.58 -13.86 -0.11
N GLY A 850 -36.61 -13.87 -1.04
CA GLY A 850 -35.93 -15.07 -1.50
C GLY A 850 -34.60 -15.28 -0.78
N VAL A 851 -34.26 -16.53 -0.46
CA VAL A 851 -33.02 -16.87 0.27
C VAL A 851 -32.09 -17.71 -0.61
N GLY A 852 -30.83 -17.34 -0.68
CA GLY A 852 -29.73 -18.16 -1.19
C GLY A 852 -28.53 -18.07 -0.26
N ILE A 853 -27.54 -18.95 -0.38
CA ILE A 853 -26.31 -18.88 0.43
C ILE A 853 -25.08 -18.78 -0.48
N CYS A 854 -24.29 -17.71 -0.31
CA CYS A 854 -22.96 -17.54 -0.89
C CYS A 854 -22.85 -17.88 -2.37
N TYR A 855 -22.40 -19.10 -2.70
CA TYR A 855 -22.17 -19.57 -4.05
C TYR A 855 -23.46 -19.65 -4.89
N ASP A 856 -24.64 -19.77 -4.27
CA ASP A 856 -25.94 -19.65 -4.92
C ASP A 856 -26.08 -18.33 -5.70
N MET A 857 -25.40 -17.27 -5.25
CA MET A 857 -25.41 -15.97 -5.93
C MET A 857 -24.79 -16.04 -7.34
N ARG A 858 -23.95 -17.03 -7.65
CA ARG A 858 -23.34 -17.18 -9.00
C ARG A 858 -24.32 -17.70 -10.04
N PHE A 859 -25.44 -18.28 -9.64
CA PHE A 859 -26.42 -18.90 -10.54
C PHE A 859 -27.60 -17.93 -10.74
N ALA A 860 -27.61 -17.24 -11.87
CA ALA A 860 -28.57 -16.17 -12.15
C ALA A 860 -30.02 -16.68 -12.22
N GLU A 861 -30.21 -17.93 -12.64
CA GLU A 861 -31.49 -18.63 -12.75
C GLU A 861 -32.23 -18.65 -11.42
N LEU A 862 -31.51 -18.80 -10.29
CA LEU A 862 -32.12 -18.81 -8.96
C LEU A 862 -32.80 -17.47 -8.65
N ALA A 863 -32.11 -16.35 -8.90
CA ALA A 863 -32.67 -15.01 -8.70
C ALA A 863 -33.80 -14.69 -9.67
N GLN A 864 -33.69 -15.14 -10.93
CA GLN A 864 -34.75 -14.99 -11.92
C GLN A 864 -36.02 -15.74 -11.51
N LEU A 865 -35.89 -16.96 -10.96
CA LEU A 865 -37.01 -17.73 -10.43
C LEU A 865 -37.64 -17.06 -9.21
N TYR A 866 -36.84 -16.53 -8.29
CA TYR A 866 -37.35 -15.79 -7.13
C TYR A 866 -38.10 -14.52 -7.52
N SER A 867 -37.54 -13.69 -8.42
CA SER A 867 -38.22 -12.49 -8.92
C SER A 867 -39.54 -12.83 -9.62
N ARG A 868 -39.56 -13.89 -10.45
CA ARG A 868 -40.79 -14.42 -11.08
C ARG A 868 -41.83 -14.90 -10.08
N LYS A 869 -41.41 -15.39 -8.91
CA LYS A 869 -42.30 -15.79 -7.82
C LYS A 869 -42.71 -14.62 -6.89
N GLY A 870 -42.39 -13.40 -7.30
CA GLY A 870 -42.82 -12.16 -6.64
C GLY A 870 -41.87 -11.64 -5.57
N CYS A 871 -40.66 -12.19 -5.45
CA CYS A 871 -39.69 -11.64 -4.51
C CYS A 871 -39.30 -10.21 -4.89
N GLN A 872 -39.22 -9.36 -3.89
CA GLN A 872 -38.78 -7.96 -4.01
C GLN A 872 -37.43 -7.72 -3.30
N LEU A 873 -37.07 -8.62 -2.38
CA LEU A 873 -35.78 -8.67 -1.72
C LEU A 873 -35.19 -10.08 -1.86
N LEU A 874 -33.92 -10.17 -2.22
CA LEU A 874 -33.13 -11.39 -2.16
C LEU A 874 -32.06 -11.24 -1.08
N VAL A 875 -31.94 -12.23 -0.21
CA VAL A 875 -30.91 -12.24 0.84
C VAL A 875 -29.92 -13.37 0.60
N TYR A 876 -28.63 -13.04 0.76
CA TYR A 876 -27.52 -13.96 0.62
C TYR A 876 -26.56 -13.84 1.80
N PRO A 877 -26.73 -14.63 2.88
CA PRO A 877 -25.63 -14.91 3.78
C PRO A 877 -24.48 -15.52 2.97
N GLY A 878 -23.27 -14.99 3.07
CA GLY A 878 -22.15 -15.54 2.33
C GLY A 878 -20.79 -15.05 2.77
N ALA A 879 -19.81 -15.94 2.75
CA ALA A 879 -18.41 -15.63 2.96
C ALA A 879 -17.64 -15.86 1.64
N PHE A 880 -17.33 -14.79 0.90
CA PHE A 880 -16.37 -14.86 -0.21
C PHE A 880 -14.94 -14.72 0.32
N ASN A 881 -13.94 -15.20 -0.41
CA ASN A 881 -12.52 -15.11 0.00
C ASN A 881 -11.79 -13.90 -0.61
N MET A 882 -10.55 -13.67 -0.18
CA MET A 882 -9.70 -12.55 -0.66
C MET A 882 -9.34 -12.58 -2.15
N THR A 883 -9.59 -13.68 -2.87
CA THR A 883 -9.41 -13.75 -4.33
C THR A 883 -10.72 -13.42 -5.06
N THR A 884 -11.82 -14.06 -4.65
CA THR A 884 -13.11 -13.96 -5.34
C THR A 884 -13.96 -12.78 -4.88
N GLY A 885 -13.72 -12.28 -3.67
CA GLY A 885 -14.38 -11.12 -3.08
C GLY A 885 -14.15 -9.85 -3.90
N PRO A 886 -12.90 -9.37 -4.07
CA PRO A 886 -12.60 -8.18 -4.85
C PRO A 886 -13.13 -8.24 -6.29
N ALA A 887 -13.04 -9.40 -6.93
CA ALA A 887 -13.43 -9.59 -8.33
C ALA A 887 -14.95 -9.74 -8.53
N HIS A 888 -15.65 -10.43 -7.64
CA HIS A 888 -17.01 -10.92 -7.92
C HIS A 888 -18.08 -10.50 -6.91
N TRP A 889 -17.73 -10.16 -5.66
CA TRP A 889 -18.74 -9.94 -4.61
C TRP A 889 -19.71 -8.83 -4.95
N GLU A 890 -19.19 -7.64 -5.32
CA GLU A 890 -20.02 -6.49 -5.70
C GLU A 890 -20.68 -6.65 -7.07
N LEU A 891 -19.94 -7.18 -8.04
CA LEU A 891 -20.46 -7.44 -9.38
C LEU A 891 -21.68 -8.37 -9.38
N LEU A 892 -21.59 -9.50 -8.67
CA LEU A 892 -22.66 -10.49 -8.65
C LEU A 892 -23.92 -9.94 -7.99
N GLN A 893 -23.82 -9.30 -6.83
CA GLN A 893 -25.00 -8.74 -6.15
C GLN A 893 -25.68 -7.64 -6.98
N ARG A 894 -24.90 -6.76 -7.62
CA ARG A 894 -25.44 -5.71 -8.51
C ARG A 894 -26.12 -6.33 -9.73
N GLY A 895 -25.50 -7.34 -10.33
CA GLY A 895 -26.10 -8.11 -11.42
C GLY A 895 -27.42 -8.77 -11.03
N ARG A 896 -27.50 -9.40 -9.84
CA ARG A 896 -28.77 -9.98 -9.35
C ARG A 896 -29.82 -8.91 -9.10
N ALA A 897 -29.46 -7.74 -8.58
CA ALA A 897 -30.38 -6.66 -8.30
C ALA A 897 -30.97 -6.05 -9.59
N VAL A 898 -30.10 -5.67 -10.54
CA VAL A 898 -30.49 -4.94 -11.76
C VAL A 898 -31.25 -5.83 -12.74
N ASP A 899 -30.79 -7.07 -13.00
CA ASP A 899 -31.42 -7.97 -13.99
C ASP A 899 -32.81 -8.45 -13.58
N ASN A 900 -33.10 -8.39 -12.27
CA ASN A 900 -34.34 -8.88 -11.69
C ASN A 900 -35.20 -7.77 -11.09
N GLN A 901 -34.70 -6.53 -11.07
CA GLN A 901 -35.32 -5.35 -10.44
C GLN A 901 -35.83 -5.67 -9.03
N VAL A 902 -34.91 -6.09 -8.16
CA VAL A 902 -35.13 -6.44 -6.76
C VAL A 902 -34.02 -5.83 -5.90
N PHE A 903 -34.30 -5.62 -4.62
CA PHE A 903 -33.24 -5.37 -3.65
C PHE A 903 -32.43 -6.65 -3.43
N VAL A 904 -31.13 -6.50 -3.19
CA VAL A 904 -30.24 -7.60 -2.80
C VAL A 904 -29.52 -7.21 -1.53
N ALA A 905 -29.59 -8.04 -0.49
CA ALA A 905 -28.84 -7.86 0.74
C ALA A 905 -27.92 -9.05 0.99
N THR A 906 -26.65 -8.76 1.24
CA THR A 906 -25.62 -9.76 1.54
C THR A 906 -25.07 -9.54 2.94
N ALA A 907 -24.92 -10.62 3.71
CA ALA A 907 -24.28 -10.58 5.02
C ALA A 907 -23.08 -11.52 5.05
N SER A 908 -21.92 -10.94 5.31
CA SER A 908 -20.62 -11.61 5.32
C SER A 908 -20.02 -11.58 6.72
N PRO A 909 -19.33 -12.64 7.16
CA PRO A 909 -18.52 -12.57 8.37
C PRO A 909 -17.48 -11.46 8.24
N ALA A 910 -17.11 -10.87 9.38
CA ALA A 910 -15.94 -9.98 9.42
C ALA A 910 -14.69 -10.75 9.00
N ARG A 911 -13.74 -10.04 8.40
CA ARG A 911 -12.45 -10.60 8.00
C ARG A 911 -11.67 -11.02 9.24
N ASP A 912 -11.19 -12.25 9.21
CA ASP A 912 -10.24 -12.78 10.17
C ASP A 912 -9.07 -13.38 9.38
N GLU A 913 -7.94 -12.69 9.43
CA GLU A 913 -6.70 -13.07 8.73
C GLU A 913 -6.02 -14.30 9.36
N THR A 914 -6.46 -14.71 10.55
CA THR A 914 -5.98 -15.93 11.24
C THR A 914 -6.79 -17.18 10.88
N SER A 915 -7.98 -17.00 10.30
CA SER A 915 -8.85 -18.10 9.91
C SER A 915 -8.30 -18.85 8.69
N SER A 916 -8.48 -20.17 8.65
CA SER A 916 -8.16 -20.98 7.47
C SER A 916 -8.94 -20.56 6.22
N TYR A 917 -10.10 -19.92 6.41
CA TYR A 917 -10.87 -19.27 5.36
C TYR A 917 -11.02 -17.78 5.68
N VAL A 918 -10.19 -16.95 5.03
CA VAL A 918 -10.21 -15.49 5.21
C VAL A 918 -11.36 -14.88 4.43
N ALA A 919 -12.42 -14.46 5.14
CA ALA A 919 -13.59 -13.83 4.56
C ALA A 919 -13.28 -12.43 4.01
N TRP A 920 -13.93 -12.08 2.90
CA TRP A 920 -13.82 -10.77 2.26
C TRP A 920 -14.42 -9.66 3.14
N GLY A 921 -15.48 -9.95 3.88
CA GLY A 921 -16.28 -8.96 4.59
C GLY A 921 -17.26 -8.25 3.64
N HIS A 922 -17.42 -6.94 3.80
CA HIS A 922 -18.19 -6.08 2.91
C HIS A 922 -19.66 -6.48 2.71
N SER A 923 -20.36 -6.85 3.78
CA SER A 923 -21.84 -6.93 3.78
C SER A 923 -22.44 -5.72 3.09
N THR A 924 -23.37 -5.92 2.16
CA THR A 924 -23.82 -4.87 1.25
C THR A 924 -25.31 -4.99 0.97
N VAL A 925 -25.99 -3.85 0.82
CA VAL A 925 -27.36 -3.75 0.32
C VAL A 925 -27.35 -2.97 -1.00
N VAL A 926 -27.99 -3.54 -2.02
CA VAL A 926 -28.10 -2.98 -3.38
C VAL A 926 -29.56 -2.75 -3.72
N ASN A 927 -29.86 -1.61 -4.32
CA ASN A 927 -31.21 -1.26 -4.78
C ASN A 927 -31.55 -1.90 -6.15
N PRO A 928 -32.82 -1.86 -6.59
CA PRO A 928 -33.26 -2.42 -7.87
C PRO A 928 -32.64 -1.78 -9.12
N TRP A 929 -31.94 -0.65 -8.99
CA TRP A 929 -31.19 0.01 -10.06
C TRP A 929 -29.73 -0.48 -10.15
N GLY A 930 -29.31 -1.34 -9.23
CA GLY A 930 -27.93 -1.84 -9.14
C GLY A 930 -26.98 -0.90 -8.40
N GLU A 931 -27.49 0.08 -7.65
CA GLU A 931 -26.67 0.98 -6.82
C GLU A 931 -26.50 0.41 -5.41
N VAL A 932 -25.28 0.51 -4.89
CA VAL A 932 -24.96 0.11 -3.51
C VAL A 932 -25.43 1.19 -2.55
N ILE A 933 -26.46 0.89 -1.74
CA ILE A 933 -27.08 1.86 -0.82
C ILE A 933 -26.53 1.78 0.61
N SER A 934 -25.92 0.65 0.98
CA SER A 934 -25.25 0.48 2.27
C SER A 934 -24.17 -0.59 2.13
N LYS A 935 -22.98 -0.35 2.67
CA LYS A 935 -21.85 -1.29 2.58
C LYS A 935 -20.97 -1.22 3.83
N ALA A 936 -20.64 -2.38 4.38
CA ALA A 936 -19.70 -2.54 5.47
C ALA A 936 -18.25 -2.51 4.96
N GLY A 937 -17.31 -2.29 5.89
CA GLY A 937 -15.90 -2.56 5.67
C GLY A 937 -15.58 -4.06 5.78
N ALA A 938 -14.31 -4.37 6.01
CA ALA A 938 -13.87 -5.73 6.36
C ALA A 938 -14.22 -6.12 7.80
N GLU A 939 -14.51 -5.14 8.65
CA GLU A 939 -14.65 -5.29 10.10
C GLU A 939 -16.07 -5.68 10.55
N GLU A 940 -16.20 -6.17 11.79
CA GLU A 940 -17.51 -6.43 12.38
C GLU A 940 -18.29 -5.13 12.54
N ALA A 941 -19.40 -5.04 11.82
CA ALA A 941 -20.30 -3.92 11.85
C ALA A 941 -21.73 -4.38 11.57
N VAL A 942 -22.70 -3.68 12.16
CA VAL A 942 -24.10 -3.74 11.74
C VAL A 942 -24.32 -2.58 10.79
N ILE A 943 -24.71 -2.88 9.55
CA ILE A 943 -25.13 -1.88 8.58
C ILE A 943 -26.65 -1.82 8.51
N TYR A 944 -27.17 -0.64 8.25
CA TYR A 944 -28.60 -0.36 8.16
C TYR A 944 -28.92 0.15 6.77
N ALA A 945 -30.08 -0.24 6.24
CA ALA A 945 -30.60 0.23 4.96
C ALA A 945 -32.13 0.21 4.99
N ASP A 946 -32.73 1.30 4.53
CA ASP A 946 -34.18 1.39 4.34
C ASP A 946 -34.56 0.83 2.97
N ILE A 947 -35.47 -0.15 2.95
CA ILE A 947 -35.91 -0.81 1.73
C ILE A 947 -37.17 -0.14 1.21
N ASP A 948 -37.02 0.79 0.26
CA ASP A 948 -38.14 1.50 -0.36
C ASP A 948 -38.77 0.69 -1.52
N LEU A 949 -39.90 0.04 -1.22
CA LEU A 949 -40.66 -0.73 -2.21
C LEU A 949 -41.37 0.14 -3.25
N GLN A 950 -41.62 1.42 -2.97
CA GLN A 950 -42.17 2.35 -3.96
C GLN A 950 -41.13 2.65 -5.03
N HIS A 951 -39.88 2.91 -4.63
CA HIS A 951 -38.76 3.07 -5.55
C HIS A 951 -38.58 1.85 -6.47
N LEU A 952 -38.72 0.64 -5.93
CA LEU A 952 -38.73 -0.60 -6.72
C LEU A 952 -39.86 -0.62 -7.75
N ALA A 953 -41.07 -0.23 -7.36
CA ALA A 953 -42.22 -0.18 -8.26
C ALA A 953 -42.00 0.84 -9.39
N ASP A 954 -41.46 2.01 -9.06
CA ASP A 954 -41.16 3.08 -10.01
C ASP A 954 -40.13 2.62 -11.05
N ILE A 955 -39.05 1.95 -10.62
CA ILE A 955 -38.02 1.39 -11.52
C ILE A 955 -38.63 0.35 -12.48
N ARG A 956 -39.45 -0.57 -11.96
CA ARG A 956 -40.13 -1.58 -12.78
C ARG A 956 -41.09 -0.96 -13.79
N GLN A 957 -41.66 0.21 -13.49
CA GLN A 957 -42.50 0.95 -14.43
C GLN A 957 -41.68 1.69 -15.48
N GLN A 958 -40.58 2.33 -15.09
CA GLN A 958 -39.72 3.13 -15.97
C GLN A 958 -38.96 2.26 -16.99
N ILE A 959 -38.41 1.13 -16.54
CA ILE A 959 -37.73 0.16 -17.40
C ILE A 959 -38.39 -1.22 -17.23
N PRO A 960 -39.48 -1.53 -17.96
CA PRO A 960 -40.30 -2.72 -17.72
C PRO A 960 -39.72 -4.01 -18.33
N ILE A 961 -38.47 -4.36 -17.98
CA ILE A 961 -37.75 -5.51 -18.54
C ILE A 961 -38.51 -6.84 -18.34
N THR A 962 -39.27 -6.96 -17.25
CA THR A 962 -40.04 -8.17 -16.94
C THR A 962 -41.12 -8.45 -18.00
N ALA A 963 -41.77 -7.41 -18.53
CA ALA A 963 -42.77 -7.53 -19.58
C ALA A 963 -42.16 -7.70 -20.98
N GLN A 964 -40.87 -7.36 -21.15
CA GLN A 964 -40.16 -7.40 -22.43
C GLN A 964 -39.43 -8.73 -22.68
N ARG A 965 -39.45 -9.67 -21.72
CA ARG A 965 -38.81 -10.99 -21.87
C ARG A 965 -39.46 -11.78 -23.02
N ARG A 966 -38.62 -12.30 -23.92
CA ARG A 966 -39.04 -13.08 -25.09
C ARG A 966 -39.33 -14.54 -24.73
N SER A 967 -40.45 -14.75 -24.05
CA SER A 967 -40.90 -16.08 -23.60
C SER A 967 -41.23 -17.05 -24.75
N ASP A 968 -41.34 -16.53 -25.97
CA ASP A 968 -41.44 -17.29 -27.22
C ASP A 968 -40.09 -17.89 -27.68
N LEU A 969 -38.96 -17.34 -27.21
CA LEU A 969 -37.60 -17.79 -27.55
C LEU A 969 -36.92 -18.54 -26.41
N TYR A 970 -37.13 -18.10 -25.16
CA TYR A 970 -36.50 -18.70 -23.99
C TYR A 970 -37.41 -18.66 -22.76
N ALA A 971 -37.25 -19.62 -21.87
CA ALA A 971 -37.93 -19.63 -20.57
C ALA A 971 -37.02 -20.21 -19.49
N VAL A 972 -36.97 -19.54 -18.34
CA VAL A 972 -36.34 -20.07 -17.12
C VAL A 972 -37.42 -20.75 -16.28
N THR A 973 -37.38 -22.08 -16.20
CA THR A 973 -38.40 -22.90 -15.57
C THR A 973 -37.86 -23.54 -14.29
N SER A 974 -38.65 -23.54 -13.23
CA SER A 974 -38.39 -24.39 -12.06
C SER A 974 -39.01 -25.76 -12.31
N VAL A 975 -38.25 -26.83 -12.11
CA VAL A 975 -38.82 -28.18 -12.06
C VAL A 975 -39.38 -28.36 -10.65
N GLN A 976 -40.71 -28.45 -10.50
CA GLN A 976 -41.30 -28.92 -9.25
C GLN A 976 -41.44 -30.45 -9.30
N GLU A 977 -41.05 -31.09 -8.19
CA GLU A 977 -41.22 -32.51 -7.92
C GLU A 977 -42.66 -32.93 -8.23
N GLY A 978 -42.80 -33.93 -9.10
CA GLY A 978 -43.99 -34.75 -9.09
C GLY A 978 -44.19 -35.31 -7.68
N SER A 979 -45.41 -35.17 -7.19
CA SER A 979 -45.95 -35.81 -6.00
C SER A 979 -45.41 -37.24 -5.76
N SER A 980 -45.04 -37.50 -4.49
CA SER A 980 -44.79 -38.79 -3.81
C SER A 980 -43.65 -39.67 -4.30
#